data_AF-A0A958UGP9-F1
#
_entry.id   AF-A0A958UGP9-F1
#
_cell.length_a   1.000
_cell.length_b   1.000
_cell.length_c   1.000
_cell.angle_alpha   90.00
_cell.angle_beta   90.00
_cell.angle_gamma   90.00
#
_symmetry.space_group_name_H-M   'P 1'
#
loop_
_entity.id
_entity.type
_entity.pdbx_description
1 polymer ?
#
loop_
_entity_poly.entity_id
_entity_poly.type
_entity_poly.pdbx_seq_one_letter_code
_entity_poly.pdbx_strand_id
1 'polypeptide(L)'
;MKKPFLVWCLALLFIDSIWSQKLLPEAIKSQIESYKNDIRGPYKDIRWFCTDGSIRQPKDPCPDNIGPGWQHARYKDAVLELSKSNHIFLGQILTNTDKEAFWDAEQNHSRLKQYQIDKYLRLVDDGWIMKKGQFYRGAIQAEDEQAWGIEFYKWLLSNEEVIKKNFFLIRQSLKDIPYNEDDNVSQLMRSQSKVISDEFVQFMDLRVKIHSQPEQSDIEKVKAFKQKYSTQLSAELQKQFDALLSTMSKFYKPTDLIGLTVKANLITTTPFGVKLKSFAEKHQKNQNPSAELIIDASELLLDLRQAVLDEKRPLARLQLLDISLKLEALIFKNAPEWQPEDIQGLLNKICYLGMATAGAGYIEEYEWSEINVSVPQQESLTLEELTSVLENGRSIVEWSSSMVKANYQNIVNEYTAFEPKTYGFIDDKIRGSIALYLGMSVGDLGDVIAEESQLTNKVMKIANQSSVRGLNPGYAFGELVVISESPDHIEVNSNNIYIFQRPPADLKPVAGIATVSEGNLVSHVQLLARNLGIPNAALSDANLNDLKPYHGQKVFYAVSNKGNVILKPENEMTDEERSLFVKTERKEDKIEVPVGQIRLDQTNVLNMRDVDANDSGKLCGPKAANLGQLKKMFPDNVVEGLVIPFGIFRSHMEQRMPDTQGSYWEFLNAMFDKAEEMRSNNIPEAEVENYQLRELEVLRNAIKSMYLSPEFVNQLEDEFESVLEKPLGELPVFLRSDTNMEDLKDFTGAGLNLTLFNVVDKAKVIQGIKDVWASPYTERSFKWRQKYLLNPENVFPSILIIPSVDVDYSGVLITKGITSGKEDDLTIAFSRGAGGAVDGQSAESYLLKSDGGLRFLAPAREMYYNSLPESGGTVKQLATFEEPILNNQNLNAIRALAKSIKSRVAKETNSDYEGAFDVELGFKDNKLWLFQIRPFVENKKAISSNYLESITPKIDQNKGILLSKKL
;
A
#
# COMPACT_ATOMS: atom_id res chain seq x y z
N MET A 1 48.72 9.87 62.57
CA MET A 1 48.65 9.91 61.09
C MET A 1 47.68 8.85 60.63
N LYS A 2 46.61 9.27 59.95
CA LYS A 2 45.33 8.54 59.83
C LYS A 2 45.34 7.54 58.66
N LYS A 3 45.02 6.29 58.95
CA LYS A 3 44.21 5.41 58.08
C LYS A 3 42.88 5.19 58.79
N PRO A 4 41.78 5.06 58.04
CA PRO A 4 41.04 3.81 58.21
C PRO A 4 40.47 3.22 56.90
N PHE A 5 40.30 1.90 56.99
CA PHE A 5 39.36 1.04 56.26
C PHE A 5 37.95 1.65 56.15
N LEU A 6 37.31 1.58 54.97
CA LEU A 6 36.00 0.96 54.70
C LEU A 6 35.53 1.31 53.28
N VAL A 7 34.53 0.56 52.78
CA VAL A 7 33.71 0.76 51.57
C VAL A 7 34.15 -0.05 50.34
N TRP A 8 33.78 -1.34 50.37
CA TRP A 8 33.40 -2.11 49.19
C TRP A 8 32.05 -2.77 49.54
N CYS A 9 30.97 -2.26 48.96
CA CYS A 9 29.64 -2.88 48.79
C CYS A 9 28.58 -1.79 48.56
N LEU A 10 28.39 -1.38 47.31
CA LEU A 10 27.14 -0.78 46.79
C LEU A 10 27.28 -0.56 45.28
N ALA A 11 27.24 -1.65 44.52
CA ALA A 11 27.03 -1.63 43.07
C ALA A 11 26.45 -2.97 42.68
N LEU A 12 25.13 -3.12 42.75
CA LEU A 12 24.32 -4.14 42.06
C LEU A 12 22.83 -3.95 42.41
N LEU A 13 22.26 -2.81 42.00
CA LEU A 13 20.81 -2.63 41.82
C LEU A 13 20.59 -1.63 40.68
N PHE A 14 21.07 -1.99 39.48
CA PHE A 14 20.41 -1.58 38.25
C PHE A 14 19.77 -2.85 37.70
N ILE A 15 18.48 -3.01 37.95
CA ILE A 15 17.66 -3.99 37.26
C ILE A 15 17.48 -3.43 35.86
N ASP A 16 18.38 -3.82 34.97
CA ASP A 16 18.10 -3.71 33.54
C ASP A 16 16.81 -4.47 33.27
N SER A 17 15.85 -3.78 32.68
CA SER A 17 14.65 -4.42 32.17
C SER A 17 15.10 -5.39 31.08
N ILE A 18 15.12 -6.69 31.38
CA ILE A 18 15.40 -7.75 30.41
C ILE A 18 14.27 -7.67 29.38
N TRP A 19 14.51 -6.99 28.26
CA TRP A 19 13.65 -7.07 27.09
C TRP A 19 13.69 -8.54 26.64
N SER A 20 12.54 -9.23 26.75
CA SER A 20 12.41 -10.60 26.26
C SER A 20 12.73 -10.61 24.77
N GLN A 21 13.70 -11.42 24.36
CA GLN A 21 14.10 -11.50 22.94
C GLN A 21 12.91 -11.96 22.10
N LYS A 22 12.64 -11.27 20.99
CA LYS A 22 11.60 -11.66 20.03
C LYS A 22 11.87 -13.08 19.53
N LEU A 23 10.84 -13.93 19.59
CA LEU A 23 10.90 -15.26 19.00
C LEU A 23 10.91 -15.16 17.47
N LEU A 24 11.74 -15.99 16.84
CA LEU A 24 11.76 -16.12 15.38
C LEU A 24 10.50 -16.85 14.87
N PRO A 25 10.05 -16.59 13.63
CA PRO A 25 8.85 -17.20 13.06
C PRO A 25 8.82 -18.74 13.14
N GLU A 26 9.97 -19.41 12.98
CA GLU A 26 10.08 -20.87 13.06
C GLU A 26 9.76 -21.41 14.45
N ALA A 27 10.16 -20.67 15.50
CA ALA A 27 9.87 -21.04 16.88
C ALA A 27 8.36 -20.89 17.18
N ILE A 28 7.74 -19.82 16.69
CA ILE A 28 6.29 -19.57 16.81
C ILE A 28 5.51 -20.67 16.09
N LYS A 29 5.93 -21.02 14.87
CA LYS A 29 5.33 -22.12 14.10
C LYS A 29 5.38 -23.44 14.85
N SER A 30 6.52 -23.77 15.48
CA SER A 30 6.64 -24.97 16.32
C SER A 30 5.70 -24.95 17.53
N GLN A 31 5.49 -23.79 18.16
CA GLN A 31 4.53 -23.65 19.27
C GLN A 31 3.09 -23.86 18.79
N ILE A 32 2.71 -23.27 17.65
CA ILE A 32 1.39 -23.44 17.03
C ILE A 32 1.11 -24.92 16.74
N GLU A 33 2.06 -25.64 16.13
CA GLU A 33 1.90 -27.07 15.86
C GLU A 33 1.77 -27.91 17.14
N SER A 34 2.46 -27.51 18.22
CA SER A 34 2.25 -28.13 19.53
C SER A 34 0.83 -27.88 20.06
N TYR A 35 0.26 -26.68 19.88
CA TYR A 35 -1.08 -26.36 20.33
C TYR A 35 -2.17 -27.05 19.51
N LYS A 36 -2.02 -27.12 18.19
CA LYS A 36 -2.91 -27.91 17.30
C LYS A 36 -3.06 -29.36 17.77
N ASN A 37 -1.99 -29.92 18.34
CA ASN A 37 -1.93 -31.30 18.82
C ASN A 37 -2.26 -31.49 20.32
N ASP A 38 -2.53 -30.42 21.05
CA ASP A 38 -2.86 -30.45 22.48
C ASP A 38 -4.37 -30.43 22.71
N ILE A 39 -4.87 -31.27 23.61
CA ILE A 39 -6.28 -31.35 24.01
C ILE A 39 -6.80 -30.06 24.68
N ARG A 40 -5.92 -29.15 25.10
CA ARG A 40 -6.25 -27.83 25.66
C ARG A 40 -5.79 -26.69 24.74
N GLY A 41 -5.19 -26.98 23.59
CA GLY A 41 -4.66 -25.96 22.68
C GLY A 41 -3.66 -25.01 23.38
N PRO A 42 -3.86 -23.68 23.31
CA PRO A 42 -3.00 -22.68 23.95
C PRO A 42 -3.25 -22.53 25.47
N TYR A 43 -4.20 -23.28 26.04
CA TYR A 43 -4.64 -23.11 27.43
C TYR A 43 -3.95 -24.06 28.42
N LYS A 44 -3.77 -23.60 29.65
CA LYS A 44 -3.08 -24.31 30.74
C LYS A 44 -4.07 -25.07 31.63
N ASP A 45 -4.93 -24.33 32.33
CA ASP A 45 -5.92 -24.85 33.28
C ASP A 45 -7.07 -23.86 33.49
N ILE A 46 -8.24 -24.36 33.92
CA ILE A 46 -9.41 -23.54 34.27
C ILE A 46 -9.15 -22.85 35.62
N ARG A 47 -9.61 -21.62 35.78
CA ARG A 47 -9.58 -20.85 37.03
C ARG A 47 -10.81 -19.97 37.17
N TRP A 48 -11.10 -19.57 38.40
CA TRP A 48 -11.99 -18.44 38.68
C TRP A 48 -11.17 -17.15 38.72
N PHE A 49 -11.68 -16.10 38.08
CA PHE A 49 -11.13 -14.76 38.08
C PHE A 49 -12.13 -13.85 38.78
N CYS A 50 -11.72 -13.30 39.92
CA CYS A 50 -12.59 -12.47 40.75
C CYS A 50 -12.35 -10.98 40.46
N THR A 51 -13.35 -10.16 40.79
CA THR A 51 -13.35 -8.70 40.61
C THR A 51 -12.25 -7.96 41.37
N ASP A 52 -11.68 -8.54 42.43
CA ASP A 52 -10.52 -8.00 43.16
C ASP A 52 -9.16 -8.37 42.53
N GLY A 53 -9.17 -9.06 41.39
CA GLY A 53 -7.98 -9.55 40.70
C GLY A 53 -7.44 -10.89 41.22
N SER A 54 -8.08 -11.49 42.24
CA SER A 54 -7.67 -12.81 42.74
C SER A 54 -8.04 -13.94 41.76
N ILE A 55 -7.15 -14.93 41.65
CA ILE A 55 -7.34 -16.12 40.80
C ILE A 55 -7.48 -17.35 41.68
N ARG A 56 -8.61 -18.07 41.56
CA ARG A 56 -8.96 -19.20 42.44
C ARG A 56 -9.07 -20.52 41.68
N GLN A 57 -9.07 -21.62 42.42
CA GLN A 57 -9.17 -22.98 41.85
C GLN A 57 -10.58 -23.20 41.25
N PRO A 58 -10.77 -24.03 40.21
CA PRO A 58 -12.08 -24.26 39.59
C PRO A 58 -13.24 -24.63 40.54
N LYS A 59 -12.91 -25.31 41.64
CA LYS A 59 -13.88 -25.77 42.66
C LYS A 59 -14.10 -24.76 43.79
N ASP A 60 -13.48 -23.58 43.71
CA ASP A 60 -13.48 -22.54 44.72
C ASP A 60 -13.95 -21.22 44.07
N PRO A 61 -15.27 -21.02 43.90
CA PRO A 61 -15.83 -19.83 43.25
C PRO A 61 -15.50 -18.57 44.03
N CYS A 62 -15.62 -17.41 43.37
CA CYS A 62 -15.43 -16.12 44.02
C CYS A 62 -16.45 -15.94 45.15
N PRO A 63 -16.01 -15.63 46.38
CA PRO A 63 -16.90 -15.34 47.50
C PRO A 63 -17.83 -14.17 47.23
N ASP A 64 -19.04 -14.24 47.78
CA ASP A 64 -20.08 -13.20 47.61
C ASP A 64 -19.61 -11.79 48.05
N ASN A 65 -18.68 -11.71 49.01
CA ASN A 65 -18.12 -10.45 49.50
C ASN A 65 -17.04 -9.83 48.60
N ILE A 66 -16.52 -10.58 47.61
CA ILE A 66 -15.57 -10.09 46.60
C ILE A 66 -16.33 -9.61 45.37
N GLY A 67 -17.43 -10.28 45.04
CA GLY A 67 -18.28 -10.00 43.87
C GLY A 67 -18.34 -11.17 42.90
N PRO A 68 -19.10 -11.03 41.79
CA PRO A 68 -19.17 -12.06 40.77
C PRO A 68 -17.78 -12.31 40.18
N GLY A 69 -17.51 -13.53 39.76
CA GLY A 69 -16.30 -13.89 39.03
C GLY A 69 -16.63 -14.65 37.76
N TRP A 70 -15.61 -14.87 36.95
CA TRP A 70 -15.73 -15.59 35.68
C TRP A 70 -14.87 -16.85 35.71
N GLN A 71 -15.34 -17.94 35.10
CA GLN A 71 -14.61 -19.20 35.06
C GLN A 71 -14.14 -19.53 33.65
N HIS A 72 -12.91 -19.17 33.32
CA HIS A 72 -12.30 -19.53 32.04
C HIS A 72 -10.90 -20.09 32.21
N ALA A 73 -10.27 -20.48 31.11
CA ALA A 73 -8.91 -20.99 31.13
C ALA A 73 -7.88 -19.88 31.26
N ARG A 74 -6.77 -20.19 31.93
CA ARG A 74 -5.52 -19.44 31.81
C ARG A 74 -4.77 -19.87 30.56
N TYR A 75 -4.05 -18.94 29.96
CA TYR A 75 -3.09 -19.22 28.90
C TYR A 75 -1.88 -19.99 29.44
N LYS A 76 -1.24 -20.78 28.58
CA LYS A 76 0.10 -21.33 28.86
C LYS A 76 1.11 -20.19 29.00
N ASP A 77 2.15 -20.40 29.82
CA ASP A 77 3.13 -19.35 30.11
C ASP A 77 3.82 -18.86 28.83
N ALA A 78 4.14 -19.78 27.91
CA ALA A 78 4.70 -19.46 26.58
C ALA A 78 3.80 -18.55 25.72
N VAL A 79 2.47 -18.65 25.85
CA VAL A 79 1.53 -17.79 25.11
C VAL A 79 1.56 -16.36 25.69
N LEU A 80 1.65 -16.24 27.02
CA LEU A 80 1.79 -14.94 27.69
C LEU A 80 3.15 -14.30 27.38
N GLU A 81 4.22 -15.08 27.32
CA GLU A 81 5.54 -14.61 26.92
C GLU A 81 5.53 -14.11 25.48
N LEU A 82 4.92 -14.86 24.56
CA LEU A 82 4.79 -14.48 23.16
C LEU A 82 4.04 -13.14 22.98
N SER A 83 2.97 -12.91 23.76
CA SER A 83 2.27 -11.62 23.73
C SER A 83 3.14 -10.44 24.19
N LYS A 84 4.12 -10.68 25.07
CA LYS A 84 5.01 -9.61 25.58
C LYS A 84 6.22 -9.37 24.68
N SER A 85 6.81 -10.44 24.14
CA SER A 85 8.00 -10.34 23.29
C SER A 85 7.66 -9.91 21.87
N ASN A 86 6.61 -10.51 21.29
CA ASN A 86 6.27 -10.36 19.88
C ASN A 86 4.97 -9.59 19.64
N HIS A 87 4.19 -9.25 20.68
CA HIS A 87 2.84 -8.68 20.54
C HIS A 87 1.87 -9.60 19.78
N ILE A 88 2.05 -10.92 19.89
CA ILE A 88 1.20 -11.94 19.25
C ILE A 88 0.26 -12.57 20.28
N PHE A 89 -1.04 -12.55 20.01
CA PHE A 89 -2.09 -13.03 20.89
C PHE A 89 -2.78 -14.27 20.30
N LEU A 90 -2.59 -15.43 20.93
CA LEU A 90 -3.16 -16.70 20.47
C LEU A 90 -4.32 -17.15 21.36
N GLY A 91 -5.43 -17.58 20.77
CA GLY A 91 -6.51 -18.21 21.53
C GLY A 91 -7.26 -17.23 22.43
N GLN A 92 -7.30 -15.95 22.07
CA GLN A 92 -7.82 -14.88 22.91
C GLN A 92 -9.26 -15.16 23.41
N ILE A 93 -9.42 -15.09 24.73
CA ILE A 93 -10.67 -15.10 25.52
C ILE A 93 -10.99 -13.64 25.83
N LEU A 94 -12.18 -13.15 25.50
CA LEU A 94 -12.57 -11.76 25.75
C LEU A 94 -12.99 -11.53 27.20
N THR A 95 -13.63 -12.51 27.83
CA THR A 95 -14.06 -12.41 29.23
C THR A 95 -12.90 -11.99 30.12
N ASN A 96 -13.12 -10.95 30.93
CA ASN A 96 -12.13 -10.33 31.83
C ASN A 96 -10.86 -9.76 31.11
N THR A 97 -10.87 -9.61 29.79
CA THR A 97 -9.83 -8.85 29.07
C THR A 97 -10.13 -7.36 29.19
N ASP A 98 -9.09 -6.57 29.44
CA ASP A 98 -9.22 -5.11 29.45
C ASP A 98 -9.59 -4.57 28.05
N LYS A 99 -10.56 -3.66 28.00
CA LYS A 99 -11.15 -3.17 26.74
C LYS A 99 -10.18 -2.27 25.97
N GLU A 100 -9.40 -1.45 26.67
CA GLU A 100 -8.39 -0.57 26.08
C GLU A 100 -7.23 -1.38 25.51
N ALA A 101 -6.75 -2.37 26.28
CA ALA A 101 -5.71 -3.30 25.84
C ALA A 101 -6.16 -4.21 24.70
N PHE A 102 -7.47 -4.49 24.56
CA PHE A 102 -8.03 -5.22 23.41
C PHE A 102 -8.20 -4.32 22.18
N TRP A 103 -8.66 -3.08 22.38
CA TRP A 103 -8.74 -2.08 21.33
C TRP A 103 -7.36 -1.72 20.80
N ASP A 104 -6.32 -1.68 21.65
CA ASP A 104 -4.90 -1.66 21.27
C ASP A 104 -4.53 -0.51 20.32
N ALA A 105 -5.05 0.70 20.59
CA ALA A 105 -4.95 1.86 19.70
C ALA A 105 -3.49 2.25 19.38
N GLU A 106 -2.58 2.14 20.35
CA GLU A 106 -1.15 2.47 20.17
C GLU A 106 -0.44 1.55 19.16
N GLN A 107 -0.93 0.31 19.01
CA GLN A 107 -0.42 -0.65 18.04
C GLN A 107 -1.38 -0.83 16.86
N ASN A 108 -2.12 0.23 16.51
CA ASN A 108 -3.07 0.24 15.41
C ASN A 108 -4.09 -0.91 15.49
N HIS A 109 -4.65 -1.09 16.67
CA HIS A 109 -5.68 -2.09 16.93
C HIS A 109 -5.22 -3.52 16.60
N SER A 110 -3.92 -3.80 16.76
CA SER A 110 -3.30 -5.07 16.38
C SER A 110 -3.99 -6.25 17.06
N ARG A 111 -4.23 -6.17 18.38
CA ARG A 111 -4.86 -7.26 19.13
C ARG A 111 -6.28 -7.61 18.64
N LEU A 112 -7.10 -6.59 18.33
CA LEU A 112 -8.42 -6.81 17.71
C LEU A 112 -8.28 -7.49 16.34
N LYS A 113 -7.39 -7.00 15.48
CA LYS A 113 -7.17 -7.56 14.13
C LYS A 113 -6.69 -9.01 14.21
N GLN A 114 -5.81 -9.31 15.15
CA GLN A 114 -5.35 -10.68 15.45
C GLN A 114 -6.49 -11.59 15.92
N TYR A 115 -7.41 -11.09 16.74
CA TYR A 115 -8.62 -11.85 17.13
C TYR A 115 -9.46 -12.24 15.90
N GLN A 116 -9.64 -11.33 14.95
CA GLN A 116 -10.38 -11.60 13.71
C GLN A 116 -9.64 -12.61 12.81
N ILE A 117 -8.31 -12.52 12.74
CA ILE A 117 -7.47 -13.50 12.03
C ILE A 117 -7.54 -14.88 12.69
N ASP A 118 -7.48 -14.96 14.02
CA ASP A 118 -7.64 -16.21 14.77
C ASP A 118 -9.00 -16.87 14.46
N LYS A 119 -10.10 -16.10 14.46
CA LYS A 119 -11.43 -16.58 14.06
C LYS A 119 -11.44 -17.12 12.63
N TYR A 120 -10.88 -16.38 11.69
CA TYR A 120 -10.74 -16.83 10.30
C TYR A 120 -9.92 -18.12 10.20
N LEU A 121 -8.77 -18.21 10.87
CA LEU A 121 -7.90 -19.39 10.85
C LEU A 121 -8.62 -20.61 11.43
N ARG A 122 -9.35 -20.47 12.53
CA ARG A 122 -10.18 -21.57 13.08
C ARG A 122 -11.21 -22.05 12.07
N LEU A 123 -11.79 -21.15 11.28
CA LEU A 123 -12.76 -21.50 10.25
C LEU A 123 -12.10 -22.21 9.06
N VAL A 124 -10.90 -21.80 8.64
CA VAL A 124 -10.25 -22.35 7.44
C VAL A 124 -9.24 -23.47 7.72
N ASP A 125 -8.94 -23.80 8.98
CA ASP A 125 -7.95 -24.82 9.37
C ASP A 125 -8.47 -25.75 10.50
N ASP A 126 -9.73 -26.19 10.42
CA ASP A 126 -10.29 -27.20 11.36
C ASP A 126 -10.04 -26.84 12.85
N GLY A 127 -10.41 -25.62 13.22
CA GLY A 127 -10.18 -25.07 14.56
C GLY A 127 -8.75 -24.60 14.83
N TRP A 128 -7.83 -24.67 13.87
CA TRP A 128 -6.46 -24.12 13.95
C TRP A 128 -5.75 -24.51 15.26
N ILE A 129 -5.22 -23.56 16.04
CA ILE A 129 -4.60 -23.81 17.36
C ILE A 129 -5.52 -24.52 18.36
N MET A 130 -6.83 -24.52 18.11
CA MET A 130 -7.83 -25.23 18.88
C MET A 130 -8.21 -26.58 18.27
N LYS A 131 -7.54 -27.10 17.23
CA LYS A 131 -7.92 -28.32 16.50
C LYS A 131 -8.31 -29.51 17.39
N LYS A 132 -7.49 -29.88 18.38
CA LYS A 132 -7.88 -30.89 19.39
C LYS A 132 -8.57 -30.32 20.64
N GLY A 133 -8.46 -29.01 20.85
CA GLY A 133 -9.02 -28.30 21.99
C GLY A 133 -10.42 -27.71 21.77
N GLN A 134 -11.07 -27.91 20.61
CA GLN A 134 -12.30 -27.19 20.21
C GLN A 134 -13.42 -27.31 21.26
N PHE A 135 -13.48 -28.44 21.97
CA PHE A 135 -14.47 -28.74 23.01
C PHE A 135 -13.92 -28.56 24.44
N TYR A 136 -12.77 -27.93 24.60
CA TYR A 136 -12.21 -27.67 25.93
C TYR A 136 -13.11 -26.69 26.68
N ARG A 137 -13.74 -27.17 27.77
CA ARG A 137 -14.70 -26.42 28.58
C ARG A 137 -14.19 -25.05 29.05
N GLY A 138 -12.88 -24.87 29.20
CA GLY A 138 -12.27 -23.62 29.64
C GLY A 138 -12.05 -22.58 28.54
N ALA A 139 -12.27 -22.92 27.27
CA ALA A 139 -11.90 -22.06 26.15
C ALA A 139 -12.79 -20.81 26.03
N ILE A 140 -14.12 -20.96 26.12
CA ILE A 140 -15.10 -19.89 25.89
C ILE A 140 -16.37 -20.15 26.71
N GLN A 141 -16.86 -19.14 27.44
CA GLN A 141 -18.23 -19.09 27.98
C GLN A 141 -19.02 -18.07 27.16
N ALA A 142 -19.99 -18.53 26.38
CA ALA A 142 -20.65 -17.69 25.38
C ALA A 142 -21.40 -16.51 26.01
N GLU A 143 -22.07 -16.73 27.14
CA GLU A 143 -22.82 -15.71 27.86
C GLU A 143 -21.91 -14.61 28.42
N ASP A 144 -20.76 -14.98 28.97
CA ASP A 144 -19.80 -14.03 29.53
C ASP A 144 -19.07 -13.23 28.45
N GLU A 145 -18.71 -13.87 27.33
CA GLU A 145 -18.12 -13.19 26.18
C GLU A 145 -19.11 -12.21 25.54
N GLN A 146 -20.39 -12.59 25.45
CA GLN A 146 -21.44 -11.71 24.94
C GLN A 146 -21.65 -10.50 25.85
N ALA A 147 -21.72 -10.72 27.17
CA ALA A 147 -21.81 -9.64 28.15
C ALA A 147 -20.61 -8.69 28.04
N TRP A 148 -19.41 -9.25 27.89
CA TRP A 148 -18.19 -8.46 27.65
C TRP A 148 -18.28 -7.67 26.35
N GLY A 149 -18.71 -8.27 25.25
CA GLY A 149 -18.83 -7.62 23.94
C GLY A 149 -19.81 -6.44 23.95
N ILE A 150 -20.97 -6.58 24.62
CA ILE A 150 -21.92 -5.46 24.81
C ILE A 150 -21.25 -4.32 25.57
N GLU A 151 -20.54 -4.63 26.65
CA GLU A 151 -19.85 -3.63 27.46
C GLU A 151 -18.62 -3.02 26.76
N PHE A 152 -17.96 -3.75 25.86
CA PHE A 152 -16.92 -3.26 24.96
C PHE A 152 -17.49 -2.23 23.98
N TYR A 153 -18.57 -2.56 23.27
CA TYR A 153 -19.19 -1.62 22.33
C TYR A 153 -19.83 -0.41 23.01
N LYS A 154 -20.39 -0.57 24.21
CA LYS A 154 -20.90 0.56 25.00
C LYS A 154 -19.79 1.57 25.32
N TRP A 155 -18.60 1.08 25.63
CA TRP A 155 -17.41 1.92 25.84
C TRP A 155 -16.93 2.52 24.51
N LEU A 156 -16.67 1.69 23.50
CA LEU A 156 -16.10 2.11 22.22
C LEU A 156 -16.99 3.14 21.50
N LEU A 157 -18.29 2.86 21.39
CA LEU A 157 -19.27 3.67 20.67
C LEU A 157 -19.72 4.92 21.45
N SER A 158 -19.19 5.15 22.65
CA SER A 158 -19.38 6.42 23.36
C SER A 158 -18.50 7.54 22.77
N ASN A 159 -17.41 7.20 22.11
CA ASN A 159 -16.48 8.15 21.51
C ASN A 159 -16.79 8.35 20.01
N GLU A 160 -17.29 9.52 19.66
CA GLU A 160 -17.65 9.86 18.26
C GLU A 160 -16.43 9.89 17.32
N GLU A 161 -15.28 10.37 17.80
CA GLU A 161 -14.06 10.45 16.99
C GLU A 161 -13.51 9.08 16.63
N VAL A 162 -13.62 8.12 17.55
CA VAL A 162 -13.26 6.72 17.28
C VAL A 162 -14.16 6.14 16.19
N ILE A 163 -15.46 6.46 16.20
CA ILE A 163 -16.40 6.00 15.18
C ILE A 163 -16.07 6.59 13.82
N LYS A 164 -15.85 7.89 13.71
CA LYS A 164 -15.50 8.55 12.44
C LYS A 164 -14.23 7.95 11.84
N LYS A 165 -13.17 7.85 12.64
CA LYS A 165 -11.84 7.41 12.21
C LYS A 165 -11.74 5.92 11.88
N ASN A 166 -12.59 5.09 12.51
CA ASN A 166 -12.47 3.64 12.47
C ASN A 166 -13.78 2.95 12.08
N PHE A 167 -14.70 3.63 11.38
CA PHE A 167 -16.03 3.10 11.05
C PHE A 167 -15.94 1.70 10.43
N PHE A 168 -15.08 1.53 9.42
CA PHE A 168 -14.86 0.25 8.76
C PHE A 168 -14.41 -0.84 9.75
N LEU A 169 -13.35 -0.59 10.52
CA LEU A 169 -12.78 -1.57 11.45
C LEU A 169 -13.77 -1.95 12.56
N ILE A 170 -14.48 -0.97 13.12
CA ILE A 170 -15.53 -1.19 14.12
C ILE A 170 -16.63 -2.07 13.50
N ARG A 171 -17.12 -1.72 12.31
CA ARG A 171 -18.17 -2.50 11.65
C ARG A 171 -17.71 -3.93 11.34
N GLN A 172 -16.44 -4.14 10.97
CA GLN A 172 -15.90 -5.49 10.78
C GLN A 172 -15.78 -6.27 12.10
N SER A 173 -15.46 -5.62 13.22
CA SER A 173 -15.36 -6.31 14.51
C SER A 173 -16.70 -6.84 15.01
N LEU A 174 -17.82 -6.20 14.64
CA LEU A 174 -19.18 -6.72 14.92
C LEU A 174 -19.48 -8.05 14.20
N LYS A 175 -18.70 -8.47 13.20
CA LYS A 175 -18.86 -9.79 12.58
C LYS A 175 -18.24 -10.91 13.42
N ASP A 176 -17.34 -10.57 14.34
CA ASP A 176 -16.43 -11.51 15.00
C ASP A 176 -16.56 -11.50 16.54
N ILE A 177 -16.84 -10.35 17.16
CA ILE A 177 -17.07 -10.20 18.62
C ILE A 177 -18.53 -10.55 18.95
N PRO A 178 -18.80 -11.43 19.92
CA PRO A 178 -20.16 -11.78 20.32
C PRO A 178 -20.86 -10.62 21.06
N TYR A 179 -22.08 -10.29 20.65
CA TYR A 179 -22.95 -9.32 21.36
C TYR A 179 -24.46 -9.65 21.18
N ASN A 180 -24.84 -10.42 20.16
CA ASN A 180 -26.19 -10.92 19.93
C ASN A 180 -26.18 -12.45 19.66
N GLU A 181 -27.34 -13.11 19.78
CA GLU A 181 -27.47 -14.57 19.61
C GLU A 181 -27.43 -15.03 18.13
N ASP A 182 -27.38 -14.09 17.17
CA ASP A 182 -27.48 -14.37 15.74
C ASP A 182 -26.08 -14.48 15.09
N ASP A 183 -25.38 -15.58 15.35
CA ASP A 183 -24.02 -15.83 14.85
C ASP A 183 -23.91 -16.04 13.31
N ASN A 184 -22.69 -15.79 12.82
CA ASN A 184 -22.16 -15.70 11.45
C ASN A 184 -22.33 -16.97 10.57
N VAL A 185 -23.56 -17.27 10.15
CA VAL A 185 -23.94 -18.46 9.34
C VAL A 185 -23.20 -18.55 7.99
N SER A 186 -22.86 -17.41 7.37
CA SER A 186 -22.18 -17.36 6.06
C SER A 186 -20.75 -17.92 6.11
N GLN A 187 -19.98 -17.47 7.10
CA GLN A 187 -18.61 -17.93 7.30
C GLN A 187 -18.57 -19.42 7.68
N LEU A 188 -19.51 -19.85 8.53
CA LEU A 188 -19.64 -21.26 8.90
C LEU A 188 -19.92 -22.16 7.68
N MET A 189 -20.78 -21.72 6.75
CA MET A 189 -21.06 -22.44 5.51
C MET A 189 -19.79 -22.64 4.67
N ARG A 190 -18.99 -21.58 4.49
CA ARG A 190 -17.73 -21.64 3.73
C ARG A 190 -16.71 -22.55 4.39
N SER A 191 -16.58 -22.47 5.71
CA SER A 191 -15.72 -23.33 6.52
C SER A 191 -16.08 -24.80 6.35
N GLN A 192 -17.35 -25.16 6.57
CA GLN A 192 -17.84 -26.53 6.45
C GLN A 192 -17.62 -27.10 5.04
N SER A 193 -17.87 -26.30 4.00
CA SER A 193 -17.63 -26.73 2.61
C SER A 193 -16.16 -27.06 2.33
N LYS A 194 -15.23 -26.32 2.95
CA LYS A 194 -13.78 -26.55 2.82
C LYS A 194 -13.34 -27.81 3.57
N VAL A 195 -13.78 -28.00 4.81
CA VAL A 195 -13.46 -29.20 5.60
C VAL A 195 -13.86 -30.45 4.82
N ILE A 196 -15.07 -30.45 4.24
CA ILE A 196 -15.55 -31.54 3.39
C ILE A 196 -14.66 -31.74 2.17
N SER A 197 -14.19 -30.68 1.48
CA SER A 197 -13.34 -30.83 0.29
C SER A 197 -11.91 -31.28 0.62
N ASP A 198 -11.39 -30.90 1.78
CA ASP A 198 -10.06 -31.31 2.24
C ASP A 198 -10.06 -32.81 2.60
N GLU A 199 -11.17 -33.33 3.15
CA GLU A 199 -11.37 -34.76 3.44
C GLU A 199 -11.85 -35.59 2.23
N PHE A 200 -12.60 -34.97 1.31
CA PHE A 200 -13.18 -35.62 0.14
C PHE A 200 -12.98 -34.75 -1.12
N VAL A 201 -11.84 -34.95 -1.78
CA VAL A 201 -11.36 -34.13 -2.91
C VAL A 201 -12.37 -34.01 -4.05
N GLN A 202 -13.23 -35.00 -4.28
CA GLN A 202 -14.28 -34.94 -5.31
C GLN A 202 -15.32 -33.83 -5.05
N PHE A 203 -15.42 -33.30 -3.82
CA PHE A 203 -16.29 -32.17 -3.49
C PHE A 203 -15.65 -30.82 -3.85
N MET A 204 -14.40 -30.79 -4.32
CA MET A 204 -13.65 -29.55 -4.59
C MET A 204 -14.38 -28.60 -5.53
N ASP A 205 -15.03 -29.09 -6.60
CA ASP A 205 -15.74 -28.24 -7.56
C ASP A 205 -16.93 -27.51 -6.92
N LEU A 206 -17.75 -28.24 -6.14
CA LEU A 206 -18.85 -27.64 -5.39
C LEU A 206 -18.35 -26.75 -4.27
N ARG A 207 -17.24 -27.10 -3.62
CA ARG A 207 -16.59 -26.23 -2.65
C ARG A 207 -16.11 -24.94 -3.29
N VAL A 208 -15.47 -24.98 -4.46
CA VAL A 208 -15.04 -23.78 -5.18
C VAL A 208 -16.25 -22.89 -5.45
N LYS A 209 -17.39 -23.48 -5.86
CA LYS A 209 -18.64 -22.73 -6.03
C LYS A 209 -19.17 -22.15 -4.71
N ILE A 210 -19.34 -22.95 -3.65
CA ILE A 210 -19.87 -22.49 -2.35
C ILE A 210 -18.95 -21.46 -1.68
N HIS A 211 -17.64 -21.61 -1.88
CA HIS A 211 -16.63 -20.70 -1.35
C HIS A 211 -16.57 -19.39 -2.11
N SER A 212 -16.79 -19.42 -3.44
CA SER A 212 -16.67 -18.24 -4.30
C SER A 212 -17.99 -17.50 -4.47
N GLN A 213 -19.08 -18.22 -4.72
CA GLN A 213 -20.40 -17.67 -5.05
C GLN A 213 -21.50 -18.67 -4.66
N PRO A 214 -21.85 -18.77 -3.38
CA PRO A 214 -22.90 -19.68 -2.93
C PRO A 214 -24.26 -19.15 -3.40
N GLU A 215 -25.08 -20.05 -3.93
CA GLU A 215 -26.46 -19.80 -4.35
C GLU A 215 -27.43 -20.71 -3.58
N GLN A 216 -28.70 -20.29 -3.48
CA GLN A 216 -29.74 -21.17 -2.93
C GLN A 216 -29.86 -22.48 -3.72
N SER A 217 -29.61 -22.42 -5.05
CA SER A 217 -29.57 -23.58 -5.93
C SER A 217 -28.52 -24.62 -5.52
N ASP A 218 -27.44 -24.19 -4.85
CA ASP A 218 -26.35 -25.08 -4.45
C ASP A 218 -26.75 -26.03 -3.32
N ILE A 219 -27.79 -25.72 -2.53
CA ILE A 219 -28.32 -26.65 -1.52
C ILE A 219 -28.71 -27.97 -2.18
N GLU A 220 -29.41 -27.90 -3.31
CA GLU A 220 -29.82 -29.10 -4.05
C GLU A 220 -28.62 -29.79 -4.72
N LYS A 221 -27.62 -29.04 -5.17
CA LYS A 221 -26.37 -29.62 -5.70
C LYS A 221 -25.60 -30.38 -4.63
N VAL A 222 -25.53 -29.86 -3.39
CA VAL A 222 -24.88 -30.52 -2.25
C VAL A 222 -25.67 -31.76 -1.81
N LYS A 223 -27.01 -31.70 -1.77
CA LYS A 223 -27.85 -32.89 -1.53
C LYS A 223 -27.61 -33.97 -2.58
N ALA A 224 -27.64 -33.59 -3.86
CA ALA A 224 -27.41 -34.51 -4.98
C ALA A 224 -26.00 -35.13 -4.91
N PHE A 225 -24.98 -34.34 -4.57
CA PHE A 225 -23.63 -34.83 -4.37
C PHE A 225 -23.54 -35.83 -3.21
N LYS A 226 -24.09 -35.49 -2.04
CA LYS A 226 -24.12 -36.38 -0.87
C LYS A 226 -24.80 -37.71 -1.21
N GLN A 227 -25.90 -37.66 -1.96
CA GLN A 227 -26.63 -38.87 -2.39
C GLN A 227 -25.81 -39.72 -3.36
N LYS A 228 -25.20 -39.09 -4.38
CA LYS A 228 -24.37 -39.76 -5.39
C LYS A 228 -23.18 -40.51 -4.79
N TYR A 229 -22.54 -39.95 -3.76
CA TYR A 229 -21.35 -40.53 -3.13
C TYR A 229 -21.64 -41.22 -1.79
N SER A 230 -22.91 -41.43 -1.43
CA SER A 230 -23.35 -41.93 -0.11
C SER A 230 -22.65 -43.20 0.37
N THR A 231 -22.27 -44.13 -0.53
CA THR A 231 -21.56 -45.37 -0.20
C THR A 231 -20.04 -45.21 -0.01
N GLN A 232 -19.48 -44.06 -0.40
CA GLN A 232 -18.05 -43.73 -0.29
C GLN A 232 -17.76 -42.77 0.88
N LEU A 233 -18.79 -42.14 1.45
CA LEU A 233 -18.65 -41.21 2.57
C LEU A 233 -18.60 -41.95 3.91
N SER A 234 -17.63 -41.59 4.75
CA SER A 234 -17.58 -42.05 6.15
C SER A 234 -18.76 -41.51 6.96
N ALA A 235 -19.04 -42.11 8.12
CA ALA A 235 -20.09 -41.62 9.01
C ALA A 235 -19.85 -40.16 9.47
N GLU A 236 -18.59 -39.77 9.65
CA GLU A 236 -18.21 -38.39 10.01
C GLU A 236 -18.44 -37.43 8.84
N LEU A 237 -18.02 -37.79 7.63
CA LEU A 237 -18.28 -37.00 6.41
C LEU A 237 -19.78 -36.81 6.16
N GLN A 238 -20.60 -37.86 6.36
CA GLN A 238 -22.05 -37.72 6.23
C GLN A 238 -22.63 -36.68 7.20
N LYS A 239 -22.13 -36.65 8.44
CA LYS A 239 -22.51 -35.66 9.46
C LYS A 239 -22.04 -34.25 9.11
N GLN A 240 -20.83 -34.10 8.56
CA GLN A 240 -20.34 -32.81 8.05
C GLN A 240 -21.21 -32.28 6.90
N PHE A 241 -21.61 -33.14 5.96
CA PHE A 241 -22.56 -32.78 4.90
C PHE A 241 -23.92 -32.34 5.44
N ASP A 242 -24.46 -33.03 6.45
CA ASP A 242 -25.72 -32.62 7.10
C ASP A 242 -25.59 -31.27 7.82
N ALA A 243 -24.46 -31.04 8.48
CA ALA A 243 -24.16 -29.76 9.10
C ALA A 243 -24.08 -28.64 8.05
N LEU A 244 -23.37 -28.86 6.94
CA LEU A 244 -23.31 -27.91 5.82
C LEU A 244 -24.72 -27.60 5.27
N LEU A 245 -25.53 -28.62 5.00
CA LEU A 245 -26.89 -28.44 4.46
C LEU A 245 -27.80 -27.65 5.43
N SER A 246 -27.68 -27.92 6.73
CA SER A 246 -28.39 -27.16 7.78
C SER A 246 -27.95 -25.70 7.80
N THR A 247 -26.64 -25.44 7.74
CA THR A 247 -26.09 -24.08 7.70
C THR A 247 -26.51 -23.34 6.43
N MET A 248 -26.43 -23.97 5.26
CA MET A 248 -26.91 -23.38 4.01
C MET A 248 -28.41 -23.06 4.08
N SER A 249 -29.22 -23.96 4.63
CA SER A 249 -30.67 -23.73 4.79
C SER A 249 -30.96 -22.58 5.76
N LYS A 250 -30.19 -22.46 6.85
CA LYS A 250 -30.28 -21.33 7.78
C LYS A 250 -29.82 -20.02 7.11
N PHE A 251 -28.79 -20.07 6.28
CA PHE A 251 -28.25 -18.91 5.58
C PHE A 251 -29.23 -18.33 4.56
N TYR A 252 -29.87 -19.18 3.75
CA TYR A 252 -30.86 -18.77 2.74
C TYR A 252 -32.29 -18.65 3.28
N LYS A 253 -32.51 -18.81 4.59
CA LYS A 253 -33.81 -18.51 5.18
C LYS A 253 -34.11 -17.03 4.93
N PRO A 254 -35.32 -16.68 4.41
CA PRO A 254 -35.68 -15.29 4.18
C PRO A 254 -35.51 -14.45 5.44
N THR A 255 -34.88 -13.29 5.30
CA THR A 255 -34.65 -12.37 6.43
C THR A 255 -36.01 -11.90 6.97
N ASP A 256 -36.23 -12.08 8.27
CA ASP A 256 -37.42 -11.54 8.93
C ASP A 256 -37.26 -10.02 9.10
N LEU A 257 -37.71 -9.27 8.10
CA LEU A 257 -37.62 -7.80 8.07
C LEU A 257 -38.45 -7.15 9.17
N ILE A 258 -39.54 -7.79 9.62
CA ILE A 258 -40.32 -7.29 10.76
C ILE A 258 -39.54 -7.55 12.04
N GLY A 259 -39.00 -8.76 12.21
CA GLY A 259 -38.12 -9.12 13.31
C GLY A 259 -36.92 -8.16 13.45
N LEU A 260 -36.39 -7.65 12.33
CA LEU A 260 -35.36 -6.60 12.32
C LEU A 260 -35.84 -5.31 12.99
N THR A 261 -37.04 -4.84 12.65
CA THR A 261 -37.61 -3.61 13.25
C THR A 261 -37.96 -3.78 14.72
N VAL A 262 -38.43 -4.96 15.13
CA VAL A 262 -38.75 -5.28 16.53
C VAL A 262 -37.48 -5.33 17.38
N LYS A 263 -36.39 -5.89 16.85
CA LYS A 263 -35.07 -5.92 17.52
C LYS A 263 -34.43 -4.52 17.62
N ALA A 264 -34.81 -3.59 16.76
CA ALA A 264 -34.30 -2.21 16.70
C ALA A 264 -35.01 -1.23 17.68
N ASN A 265 -35.40 -1.70 18.86
CA ASN A 265 -36.27 -0.98 19.80
C ASN A 265 -35.72 0.37 20.32
N LEU A 266 -34.41 0.60 20.32
CA LEU A 266 -33.84 1.87 20.80
C LEU A 266 -33.90 2.98 19.75
N ILE A 267 -34.07 2.61 18.48
CA ILE A 267 -34.06 3.55 17.36
C ILE A 267 -35.43 3.72 16.69
N THR A 268 -36.47 3.01 17.13
CA THR A 268 -37.80 3.05 16.48
C THR A 268 -38.39 4.44 16.32
N THR A 269 -38.05 5.39 17.19
CA THR A 269 -38.54 6.77 17.16
C THR A 269 -37.60 7.75 16.47
N THR A 270 -36.42 7.30 16.01
CA THR A 270 -35.48 8.16 15.28
C THR A 270 -35.92 8.30 13.82
N PRO A 271 -35.47 9.35 13.10
CA PRO A 271 -35.75 9.49 11.67
C PRO A 271 -35.35 8.26 10.86
N PHE A 272 -34.21 7.65 11.19
CA PHE A 272 -33.76 6.41 10.58
C PHE A 272 -34.70 5.23 10.92
N GLY A 273 -35.13 5.08 12.17
CA GLY A 273 -36.05 4.02 12.56
C GLY A 273 -37.39 4.05 11.83
N VAL A 274 -37.90 5.25 11.52
CA VAL A 274 -39.10 5.42 10.67
C VAL A 274 -38.84 4.92 9.25
N LYS A 275 -37.72 5.30 8.63
CA LYS A 275 -37.32 4.82 7.29
C LYS A 275 -37.18 3.29 7.26
N LEU A 276 -36.51 2.71 8.27
CA LEU A 276 -36.35 1.26 8.41
C LEU A 276 -37.70 0.53 8.53
N LYS A 277 -38.64 1.11 9.29
CA LYS A 277 -39.99 0.55 9.43
C LYS A 277 -40.72 0.55 8.08
N SER A 278 -40.69 1.66 7.35
CA SER A 278 -41.30 1.75 6.02
C SER A 278 -40.67 0.76 5.03
N PHE A 279 -39.35 0.61 5.07
CA PHE A 279 -38.63 -0.40 4.29
C PHE A 279 -39.12 -1.83 4.61
N ALA A 280 -39.21 -2.17 5.90
CA ALA A 280 -39.66 -3.49 6.33
C ALA A 280 -41.12 -3.77 5.94
N GLU A 281 -42.02 -2.79 6.05
CA GLU A 281 -43.43 -2.89 5.62
C GLU A 281 -43.54 -3.08 4.10
N LYS A 282 -42.74 -2.34 3.32
CA LYS A 282 -42.71 -2.44 1.85
C LYS A 282 -42.31 -3.83 1.38
N HIS A 283 -41.29 -4.44 2.00
CA HIS A 283 -40.69 -5.71 1.57
C HIS A 283 -41.16 -6.95 2.35
N GLN A 284 -42.13 -6.80 3.25
CA GLN A 284 -42.62 -7.85 4.15
C GLN A 284 -43.09 -9.15 3.46
N LYS A 285 -43.63 -9.05 2.24
CA LYS A 285 -44.26 -10.19 1.54
C LYS A 285 -43.32 -10.99 0.64
N ASN A 286 -42.03 -10.64 0.52
CA ASN A 286 -41.07 -11.27 -0.40
C ASN A 286 -41.58 -11.43 -1.85
N GLN A 287 -42.50 -10.55 -2.29
CA GLN A 287 -43.06 -10.55 -3.65
C GLN A 287 -42.41 -9.47 -4.52
N ASN A 288 -41.59 -8.59 -3.94
CA ASN A 288 -40.94 -7.52 -4.68
C ASN A 288 -39.74 -8.06 -5.46
N PRO A 289 -39.49 -7.57 -6.69
CA PRO A 289 -38.30 -7.94 -7.44
C PRO A 289 -37.02 -7.65 -6.65
N SER A 290 -36.00 -8.52 -6.76
CA SER A 290 -34.73 -8.36 -6.05
C SER A 290 -34.05 -7.01 -6.33
N ALA A 291 -34.27 -6.44 -7.51
CA ALA A 291 -33.78 -5.10 -7.86
C ALA A 291 -34.31 -4.01 -6.92
N GLU A 292 -35.64 -3.94 -6.69
CA GLU A 292 -36.25 -2.92 -5.83
C GLU A 292 -35.81 -3.04 -4.38
N LEU A 293 -35.68 -4.28 -3.88
CA LEU A 293 -35.16 -4.56 -2.56
C LEU A 293 -33.73 -4.04 -2.38
N ILE A 294 -32.86 -4.31 -3.35
CA ILE A 294 -31.45 -3.88 -3.30
C ILE A 294 -31.35 -2.36 -3.35
N ILE A 295 -32.15 -1.70 -4.21
CA ILE A 295 -32.22 -0.24 -4.32
C ILE A 295 -32.51 0.37 -2.94
N ASP A 296 -33.66 0.03 -2.35
CA ASP A 296 -34.09 0.63 -1.08
C ASP A 296 -33.12 0.27 0.07
N ALA A 297 -32.58 -0.96 0.08
CA ALA A 297 -31.63 -1.38 1.11
C ALA A 297 -30.29 -0.65 0.99
N SER A 298 -29.85 -0.32 -0.24
CA SER A 298 -28.59 0.41 -0.49
C SER A 298 -28.69 1.86 -0.02
N GLU A 299 -29.81 2.52 -0.32
CA GLU A 299 -30.12 3.88 0.16
C GLU A 299 -30.18 3.91 1.69
N LEU A 300 -30.90 2.96 2.29
CA LEU A 300 -31.01 2.86 3.74
C LEU A 300 -29.65 2.56 4.40
N LEU A 301 -28.81 1.75 3.77
CA LEU A 301 -27.47 1.45 4.29
C LEU A 301 -26.54 2.67 4.25
N LEU A 302 -26.66 3.53 3.23
CA LEU A 302 -25.92 4.80 3.18
C LEU A 302 -26.44 5.79 4.25
N ASP A 303 -27.76 5.98 4.34
CA ASP A 303 -28.40 6.82 5.37
C ASP A 303 -27.98 6.43 6.80
N LEU A 304 -27.74 5.14 7.02
CA LEU A 304 -27.33 4.60 8.32
C LEU A 304 -25.99 5.16 8.78
N ARG A 305 -25.04 5.43 7.88
CA ARG A 305 -23.73 5.99 8.24
C ARG A 305 -23.88 7.30 8.99
N GLN A 306 -24.66 8.23 8.44
CA GLN A 306 -24.97 9.49 9.09
C GLN A 306 -25.76 9.27 10.40
N ALA A 307 -26.75 8.35 10.39
CA ALA A 307 -27.55 8.06 11.57
C ALA A 307 -26.72 7.57 12.78
N VAL A 308 -25.63 6.83 12.55
CA VAL A 308 -24.71 6.38 13.61
C VAL A 308 -24.00 7.56 14.28
N LEU A 309 -23.64 8.59 13.51
CA LEU A 309 -22.99 9.81 14.01
C LEU A 309 -23.98 10.74 14.73
N ASP A 310 -25.20 10.83 14.21
CA ASP A 310 -26.28 11.66 14.77
C ASP A 310 -26.77 11.13 16.12
N GLU A 311 -26.92 9.81 16.25
CA GLU A 311 -27.28 9.16 17.51
C GLU A 311 -26.13 9.30 18.53
N LYS A 312 -26.46 9.52 19.81
CA LYS A 312 -25.44 9.71 20.88
C LYS A 312 -25.45 8.57 21.91
N ARG A 313 -26.50 7.74 21.95
CA ARG A 313 -26.61 6.61 22.89
C ARG A 313 -25.80 5.42 22.35
N PRO A 314 -24.78 4.91 23.07
CA PRO A 314 -23.90 3.85 22.56
C PRO A 314 -24.62 2.56 22.14
N LEU A 315 -25.62 2.13 22.93
CA LEU A 315 -26.40 0.92 22.60
C LEU A 315 -27.32 1.12 21.39
N ALA A 316 -27.80 2.34 21.15
CA ALA A 316 -28.56 2.65 19.94
C ALA A 316 -27.65 2.67 18.70
N ARG A 317 -26.41 3.20 18.83
CA ARG A 317 -25.36 3.08 17.80
C ARG A 317 -25.03 1.62 17.49
N LEU A 318 -24.92 0.77 18.52
CA LEU A 318 -24.70 -0.67 18.33
C LEU A 318 -25.85 -1.32 17.53
N GLN A 319 -27.11 -0.96 17.83
CA GLN A 319 -28.26 -1.43 17.05
C GLN A 319 -28.22 -0.96 15.59
N LEU A 320 -27.84 0.29 15.33
CA LEU A 320 -27.64 0.80 13.96
C LEU A 320 -26.57 -0.02 13.24
N LEU A 321 -25.39 -0.23 13.85
CA LEU A 321 -24.33 -1.01 13.23
C LEU A 321 -24.72 -2.48 12.97
N ASP A 322 -25.47 -3.12 13.88
CA ASP A 322 -26.04 -4.47 13.66
C ASP A 322 -27.02 -4.49 12.48
N ILE A 323 -27.90 -3.49 12.38
CA ILE A 323 -28.82 -3.34 11.24
C ILE A 323 -28.04 -3.16 9.94
N SER A 324 -26.93 -2.41 9.97
CA SER A 324 -26.06 -2.24 8.81
C SER A 324 -25.48 -3.56 8.29
N LEU A 325 -25.13 -4.49 9.19
CA LEU A 325 -24.65 -5.83 8.81
C LEU A 325 -25.77 -6.66 8.18
N LYS A 326 -26.99 -6.53 8.71
CA LYS A 326 -28.17 -7.25 8.20
C LYS A 326 -28.61 -6.73 6.84
N LEU A 327 -28.53 -5.42 6.60
CA LEU A 327 -28.77 -4.81 5.28
C LEU A 327 -27.70 -5.24 4.26
N GLU A 328 -26.41 -5.23 4.61
CA GLU A 328 -25.35 -5.76 3.74
C GLU A 328 -25.61 -7.24 3.40
N ALA A 329 -25.95 -8.06 4.39
CA ALA A 329 -26.26 -9.48 4.17
C ALA A 329 -27.49 -9.68 3.28
N LEU A 330 -28.50 -8.82 3.39
CA LEU A 330 -29.69 -8.84 2.54
C LEU A 330 -29.32 -8.53 1.09
N ILE A 331 -28.54 -7.47 0.85
CA ILE A 331 -28.07 -7.08 -0.48
C ILE A 331 -27.21 -8.20 -1.07
N PHE A 332 -26.24 -8.71 -0.31
CA PHE A 332 -25.34 -9.78 -0.76
C PHE A 332 -26.09 -11.04 -1.21
N LYS A 333 -27.14 -11.45 -0.48
CA LYS A 333 -27.94 -12.63 -0.84
C LYS A 333 -28.80 -12.42 -2.09
N ASN A 334 -29.27 -11.21 -2.35
CA ASN A 334 -30.20 -10.92 -3.45
C ASN A 334 -29.50 -10.40 -4.71
N ALA A 335 -28.25 -9.93 -4.62
CA ALA A 335 -27.50 -9.41 -5.76
C ALA A 335 -27.33 -10.41 -6.93
N PRO A 336 -27.18 -11.73 -6.70
CA PRO A 336 -27.22 -12.74 -7.77
C PRO A 336 -28.58 -12.84 -8.46
N GLU A 337 -29.68 -12.58 -7.76
CA GLU A 337 -31.04 -12.70 -8.31
C GLU A 337 -31.44 -11.48 -9.16
N TRP A 338 -30.77 -10.34 -8.97
CA TRP A 338 -30.91 -9.20 -9.86
C TRP A 338 -30.13 -9.43 -11.16
N GLN A 339 -30.80 -9.98 -12.17
CA GLN A 339 -30.28 -10.17 -13.52
C GLN A 339 -30.77 -9.03 -14.42
N PRO A 340 -29.92 -8.06 -14.78
CA PRO A 340 -30.33 -6.97 -15.68
C PRO A 340 -30.69 -7.50 -17.08
N GLU A 341 -31.77 -6.98 -17.67
CA GLU A 341 -32.16 -7.34 -19.04
C GLU A 341 -31.49 -6.47 -20.11
N ASP A 342 -31.06 -5.26 -19.72
CA ASP A 342 -30.49 -4.24 -20.59
C ASP A 342 -29.37 -3.45 -19.88
N ILE A 343 -28.70 -2.58 -20.65
CA ILE A 343 -27.62 -1.73 -20.14
C ILE A 343 -28.12 -0.82 -19.01
N GLN A 344 -29.34 -0.27 -19.11
CA GLN A 344 -29.89 0.59 -18.06
C GLN A 344 -29.99 -0.15 -16.71
N GLY A 345 -30.51 -1.37 -16.71
CA GLY A 345 -30.57 -2.23 -15.54
C GLY A 345 -29.19 -2.53 -14.96
N LEU A 346 -28.18 -2.72 -15.81
CA LEU A 346 -26.80 -2.97 -15.39
C LEU A 346 -26.17 -1.74 -14.74
N LEU A 347 -26.34 -0.55 -15.33
CA LEU A 347 -25.87 0.72 -14.77
C LEU A 347 -26.54 1.00 -13.41
N ASN A 348 -27.83 0.73 -13.28
CA ASN A 348 -28.55 0.81 -12.00
C ASN A 348 -27.94 -0.15 -10.96
N LYS A 349 -27.68 -1.40 -11.36
CA LYS A 349 -27.06 -2.39 -10.48
C LYS A 349 -25.68 -1.94 -9.99
N ILE A 350 -24.83 -1.42 -10.88
CA ILE A 350 -23.52 -0.87 -10.51
C ILE A 350 -23.67 0.31 -9.54
N CYS A 351 -24.60 1.24 -9.82
CA CYS A 351 -24.84 2.41 -8.97
C CYS A 351 -25.23 2.02 -7.53
N TYR A 352 -26.23 1.17 -7.37
CA TYR A 352 -26.74 0.82 -6.04
C TYR A 352 -25.80 -0.13 -5.28
N LEU A 353 -25.11 -1.05 -5.96
CA LEU A 353 -24.05 -1.84 -5.31
C LEU A 353 -22.86 -0.95 -4.89
N GLY A 354 -22.51 0.07 -5.67
CA GLY A 354 -21.54 1.10 -5.29
C GLY A 354 -21.96 1.89 -4.05
N MET A 355 -23.22 2.35 -4.03
CA MET A 355 -23.81 3.05 -2.88
C MET A 355 -23.79 2.19 -1.61
N ALA A 356 -24.19 0.93 -1.73
CA ALA A 356 -24.17 -0.01 -0.62
C ALA A 356 -22.75 -0.30 -0.12
N THR A 357 -21.76 -0.28 -1.02
CA THR A 357 -20.34 -0.45 -0.70
C THR A 357 -19.83 0.74 0.14
N ALA A 358 -20.23 1.97 -0.20
CA ALA A 358 -19.97 3.16 0.62
C ALA A 358 -20.66 3.10 1.98
N GLY A 359 -21.95 2.76 2.02
CA GLY A 359 -22.72 2.59 3.25
C GLY A 359 -22.16 1.50 4.18
N ALA A 360 -21.60 0.44 3.62
CA ALA A 360 -20.94 -0.63 4.37
C ALA A 360 -19.51 -0.29 4.85
N GLY A 361 -18.96 0.85 4.44
CA GLY A 361 -17.66 1.35 4.88
C GLY A 361 -16.45 0.88 4.08
N TYR A 362 -16.63 0.23 2.93
CA TYR A 362 -15.48 -0.18 2.11
C TYR A 362 -14.86 0.99 1.34
N ILE A 363 -15.61 2.07 1.13
CA ILE A 363 -15.13 3.38 0.71
C ILE A 363 -15.71 4.45 1.65
N GLU A 364 -15.12 5.64 1.66
CA GLU A 364 -15.59 6.75 2.51
C GLU A 364 -16.69 7.58 1.84
N GLU A 365 -17.49 8.28 2.64
CA GLU A 365 -18.63 9.07 2.13
C GLU A 365 -18.20 10.19 1.19
N TYR A 366 -17.07 10.86 1.47
CA TYR A 366 -16.55 11.88 0.56
C TYR A 366 -16.09 11.26 -0.77
N GLU A 367 -15.48 10.07 -0.75
CA GLU A 367 -15.03 9.36 -1.96
C GLU A 367 -16.22 8.99 -2.85
N TRP A 368 -17.32 8.53 -2.23
CA TRP A 368 -18.57 8.29 -2.94
C TRP A 368 -19.17 9.58 -3.51
N SER A 369 -19.12 10.69 -2.78
CA SER A 369 -19.64 11.98 -3.25
C SER A 369 -18.85 12.57 -4.43
N GLU A 370 -17.55 12.29 -4.50
CA GLU A 370 -16.66 12.71 -5.60
C GLU A 370 -16.80 11.82 -6.84
N ILE A 371 -17.21 10.56 -6.67
CA ILE A 371 -17.48 9.65 -7.76
C ILE A 371 -18.90 9.89 -8.31
N ASN A 372 -18.98 10.36 -9.56
CA ASN A 372 -20.24 10.50 -10.28
C ASN A 372 -20.72 9.16 -10.86
N VAL A 373 -21.15 8.23 -10.00
CA VAL A 373 -21.93 7.06 -10.42
C VAL A 373 -23.37 7.33 -10.04
N SER A 374 -24.15 7.76 -11.02
CA SER A 374 -25.57 8.05 -10.87
C SER A 374 -26.40 7.23 -11.86
N VAL A 375 -27.67 7.03 -11.50
CA VAL A 375 -28.65 6.39 -12.39
C VAL A 375 -28.85 7.28 -13.62
N PRO A 376 -28.56 6.79 -14.83
CA PRO A 376 -28.75 7.59 -16.04
C PRO A 376 -30.23 7.89 -16.26
N GLN A 377 -30.54 9.17 -16.51
CA GLN A 377 -31.89 9.65 -16.81
C GLN A 377 -32.16 9.74 -18.33
N GLN A 378 -31.16 9.44 -19.16
CA GLN A 378 -31.21 9.58 -20.62
C GLN A 378 -31.52 8.24 -21.29
N GLU A 379 -32.06 8.26 -22.51
CA GLU A 379 -32.36 7.04 -23.29
C GLU A 379 -31.10 6.37 -23.88
N SER A 380 -30.03 7.15 -24.05
CA SER A 380 -28.75 6.70 -24.59
C SER A 380 -27.60 7.42 -23.91
N LEU A 381 -26.44 6.77 -23.85
CA LEU A 381 -25.17 7.38 -23.48
C LEU A 381 -24.16 7.20 -24.60
N THR A 382 -23.22 8.12 -24.70
CA THR A 382 -22.03 7.95 -25.54
C THR A 382 -21.12 6.85 -24.98
N LEU A 383 -20.30 6.26 -25.85
CA LEU A 383 -19.30 5.29 -25.43
C LEU A 383 -18.30 5.87 -24.42
N GLU A 384 -17.97 7.16 -24.52
CA GLU A 384 -17.15 7.87 -23.52
C GLU A 384 -17.84 7.96 -22.16
N GLU A 385 -19.13 8.31 -22.11
CA GLU A 385 -19.90 8.36 -20.86
C GLU A 385 -20.02 6.98 -20.21
N LEU A 386 -20.30 5.93 -20.99
CA LEU A 386 -20.31 4.54 -20.51
C LEU A 386 -18.95 4.11 -19.97
N THR A 387 -17.87 4.48 -20.67
CA THR A 387 -16.50 4.22 -20.22
C THR A 387 -16.20 4.94 -18.92
N SER A 388 -16.70 6.17 -18.74
CA SER A 388 -16.56 6.89 -17.47
C SER A 388 -17.30 6.19 -16.33
N VAL A 389 -18.48 5.62 -16.56
CA VAL A 389 -19.19 4.82 -15.54
C VAL A 389 -18.43 3.55 -15.22
N LEU A 390 -17.90 2.86 -16.22
CA LEU A 390 -17.04 1.67 -16.05
C LEU A 390 -15.81 1.99 -15.20
N GLU A 391 -15.08 3.05 -15.53
CA GLU A 391 -13.89 3.49 -14.78
C GLU A 391 -14.24 3.81 -13.33
N ASN A 392 -15.32 4.56 -13.08
CA ASN A 392 -15.75 4.89 -11.74
C ASN A 392 -16.18 3.64 -10.94
N GLY A 393 -16.91 2.70 -11.57
CA GLY A 393 -17.29 1.44 -10.95
C GLY A 393 -16.08 0.58 -10.57
N ARG A 394 -15.06 0.53 -11.44
CA ARG A 394 -13.78 -0.15 -11.15
C ARG A 394 -13.05 0.50 -9.98
N SER A 395 -12.97 1.83 -9.95
CA SER A 395 -12.37 2.57 -8.84
C SER A 395 -12.99 2.16 -7.50
N ILE A 396 -14.32 2.07 -7.39
CA ILE A 396 -14.99 1.66 -6.14
C ILE A 396 -14.55 0.25 -5.71
N VAL A 397 -14.44 -0.69 -6.64
CA VAL A 397 -14.01 -2.08 -6.37
C VAL A 397 -12.56 -2.11 -5.88
N GLU A 398 -11.68 -1.36 -6.55
CA GLU A 398 -10.26 -1.27 -6.20
C GLU A 398 -10.04 -0.60 -4.84
N TRP A 399 -10.79 0.47 -4.55
CA TRP A 399 -10.69 1.20 -3.29
C TRP A 399 -11.24 0.38 -2.13
N SER A 400 -12.27 -0.44 -2.39
CA SER A 400 -12.77 -1.43 -1.41
C SER A 400 -11.71 -2.44 -1.01
N SER A 401 -10.97 -2.99 -1.99
CA SER A 401 -9.82 -3.87 -1.74
C SER A 401 -8.73 -3.16 -0.96
N SER A 402 -8.41 -1.94 -1.35
CA SER A 402 -7.39 -1.10 -0.70
C SER A 402 -7.76 -0.73 0.74
N MET A 403 -9.03 -0.50 1.07
CA MET A 403 -9.51 -0.27 2.43
C MET A 403 -9.24 -1.46 3.36
N VAL A 404 -9.55 -2.69 2.90
CA VAL A 404 -9.27 -3.91 3.66
C VAL A 404 -7.77 -4.09 3.85
N LYS A 405 -6.99 -3.93 2.77
CA LYS A 405 -5.53 -4.01 2.81
C LYS A 405 -4.93 -3.00 3.79
N ALA A 406 -5.34 -1.74 3.72
CA ALA A 406 -4.85 -0.68 4.62
C ALA A 406 -5.07 -1.04 6.10
N ASN A 407 -6.22 -1.63 6.44
CA ASN A 407 -6.55 -2.02 7.80
C ASN A 407 -5.82 -3.27 8.29
N TYR A 408 -5.63 -4.29 7.44
CA TYR A 408 -5.23 -5.63 7.89
C TYR A 408 -3.87 -6.12 7.37
N GLN A 409 -3.33 -5.58 6.26
CA GLN A 409 -2.17 -6.15 5.56
C GLN A 409 -0.95 -6.33 6.45
N ASN A 410 -0.66 -5.37 7.34
CA ASN A 410 0.52 -5.45 8.21
C ASN A 410 0.46 -6.66 9.16
N ILE A 411 -0.68 -6.89 9.80
CA ILE A 411 -0.85 -8.04 10.70
C ILE A 411 -0.96 -9.35 9.91
N VAL A 412 -1.58 -9.33 8.72
CA VAL A 412 -1.60 -10.49 7.82
C VAL A 412 -0.19 -10.90 7.42
N ASN A 413 0.68 -9.94 7.08
CA ASN A 413 2.08 -10.20 6.76
C ASN A 413 2.84 -10.78 7.95
N GLU A 414 2.66 -10.20 9.14
CA GLU A 414 3.28 -10.70 10.37
C GLU A 414 2.88 -12.15 10.67
N TYR A 415 1.59 -12.49 10.54
CA TYR A 415 1.10 -13.85 10.74
C TYR A 415 1.55 -14.81 9.64
N THR A 416 1.62 -14.35 8.39
CA THR A 416 2.02 -15.19 7.24
C THR A 416 3.43 -15.77 7.41
N ALA A 417 4.31 -15.08 8.14
CA ALA A 417 5.66 -15.57 8.44
C ALA A 417 5.67 -16.91 9.20
N PHE A 418 4.65 -17.21 10.00
CA PHE A 418 4.55 -18.47 10.78
C PHE A 418 3.28 -19.30 10.49
N GLU A 419 2.23 -18.71 9.92
CA GLU A 419 0.98 -19.36 9.51
C GLU A 419 0.53 -18.88 8.11
N PRO A 420 1.02 -19.52 7.03
CA PRO A 420 0.79 -19.09 5.65
C PRO A 420 -0.69 -19.03 5.23
N LYS A 421 -1.59 -19.77 5.90
CA LYS A 421 -3.04 -19.73 5.59
C LYS A 421 -3.67 -18.35 5.83
N THR A 422 -2.99 -17.48 6.57
CA THR A 422 -3.42 -16.11 6.82
C THR A 422 -3.48 -15.26 5.56
N TYR A 423 -2.72 -15.60 4.51
CA TYR A 423 -2.72 -14.89 3.23
C TYR A 423 -4.12 -14.75 2.62
N GLY A 424 -5.00 -15.75 2.81
CA GLY A 424 -6.37 -15.73 2.30
C GLY A 424 -7.34 -14.80 3.05
N PHE A 425 -6.94 -14.21 4.18
CA PHE A 425 -7.83 -13.41 5.04
C PHE A 425 -8.43 -12.20 4.32
N ILE A 426 -7.60 -11.45 3.58
CA ILE A 426 -8.03 -10.24 2.87
C ILE A 426 -9.01 -10.61 1.75
N ASP A 427 -8.70 -11.65 0.99
CA ASP A 427 -9.57 -12.16 -0.07
C ASP A 427 -10.92 -12.64 0.50
N ASP A 428 -10.95 -13.32 1.64
CA ASP A 428 -12.21 -13.72 2.29
C ASP A 428 -13.07 -12.51 2.70
N LYS A 429 -12.46 -11.45 3.23
CA LYS A 429 -13.17 -10.22 3.58
C LYS A 429 -13.78 -9.55 2.34
N ILE A 430 -13.07 -9.52 1.22
CA ILE A 430 -13.59 -8.95 -0.04
C ILE A 430 -14.67 -9.83 -0.67
N ARG A 431 -14.44 -11.14 -0.79
CA ARG A 431 -15.44 -12.09 -1.33
C ARG A 431 -16.66 -12.27 -0.42
N GLY A 432 -16.53 -11.93 0.86
CA GLY A 432 -17.62 -11.86 1.82
C GLY A 432 -18.45 -10.58 1.77
N SER A 433 -18.22 -9.70 0.80
CA SER A 433 -18.79 -8.35 0.75
C SER A 433 -19.54 -8.05 -0.55
N ILE A 434 -20.24 -6.91 -0.56
CA ILE A 434 -20.94 -6.35 -1.73
C ILE A 434 -19.96 -6.09 -2.89
N ALA A 435 -18.68 -5.80 -2.60
CA ALA A 435 -17.67 -5.50 -3.61
C ALA A 435 -17.48 -6.64 -4.63
N LEU A 436 -17.74 -7.89 -4.25
CA LEU A 436 -17.73 -9.03 -5.18
C LEU A 436 -18.73 -8.85 -6.32
N TYR A 437 -20.00 -8.60 -6.00
CA TYR A 437 -21.06 -8.48 -7.00
C TYR A 437 -21.00 -7.14 -7.75
N LEU A 438 -20.48 -6.10 -7.10
CA LEU A 438 -20.13 -4.86 -7.80
C LEU A 438 -19.06 -5.13 -8.87
N GLY A 439 -17.97 -5.80 -8.51
CA GLY A 439 -16.89 -6.16 -9.43
C GLY A 439 -17.37 -7.02 -10.60
N MET A 440 -18.28 -7.97 -10.36
CA MET A 440 -18.90 -8.76 -11.42
C MET A 440 -19.73 -7.87 -12.37
N SER A 441 -20.61 -7.02 -11.84
CA SER A 441 -21.47 -6.15 -12.65
C SER A 441 -20.65 -5.13 -13.46
N VAL A 442 -19.55 -4.63 -12.88
CA VAL A 442 -18.57 -3.76 -13.56
C VAL A 442 -17.82 -4.52 -14.66
N GLY A 443 -17.51 -5.80 -14.44
CA GLY A 443 -16.96 -6.70 -15.46
C GLY A 443 -17.91 -6.85 -16.65
N ASP A 444 -19.19 -7.15 -16.38
CA ASP A 444 -20.24 -7.27 -17.40
C ASP A 444 -20.35 -6.00 -18.25
N LEU A 445 -20.30 -4.81 -17.62
CA LEU A 445 -20.30 -3.53 -18.35
C LEU A 445 -19.04 -3.36 -19.21
N GLY A 446 -17.89 -3.82 -18.70
CA GLY A 446 -16.63 -3.83 -19.43
C GLY A 446 -16.70 -4.68 -20.69
N ASP A 447 -17.36 -5.83 -20.62
CA ASP A 447 -17.55 -6.74 -21.75
C ASP A 447 -18.49 -6.13 -22.81
N VAL A 448 -19.57 -5.45 -22.39
CA VAL A 448 -20.45 -4.67 -23.29
C VAL A 448 -19.67 -3.57 -24.01
N ILE A 449 -18.86 -2.79 -23.28
CA ILE A 449 -18.06 -1.71 -23.86
C ILE A 449 -16.99 -2.28 -24.81
N ALA A 450 -16.35 -3.39 -24.46
CA ALA A 450 -15.36 -4.04 -25.31
C ALA A 450 -15.96 -4.51 -26.64
N GLU A 451 -17.17 -5.08 -26.62
CA GLU A 451 -17.92 -5.45 -27.83
C GLU A 451 -18.21 -4.21 -28.70
N GLU A 452 -18.68 -3.12 -28.08
CA GLU A 452 -19.06 -1.89 -28.79
C GLU A 452 -17.87 -1.10 -29.34
N SER A 453 -16.72 -1.17 -28.68
CA SER A 453 -15.49 -0.42 -28.96
C SER A 453 -14.43 -1.19 -29.75
N GLN A 454 -14.62 -2.50 -29.96
CA GLN A 454 -13.61 -3.42 -30.51
C GLN A 454 -12.30 -3.46 -29.70
N LEU A 455 -12.33 -3.03 -28.43
CA LEU A 455 -11.18 -2.94 -27.55
C LEU A 455 -11.02 -4.26 -26.78
N THR A 456 -10.35 -5.24 -27.40
CA THR A 456 -10.11 -6.53 -26.76
C THR A 456 -8.66 -6.66 -26.31
N ASN A 457 -8.45 -6.81 -24.99
CA ASN A 457 -7.20 -7.32 -24.44
C ASN A 457 -6.95 -8.75 -24.96
N LYS A 458 -5.68 -9.10 -25.15
CA LYS A 458 -5.23 -10.45 -25.55
C LYS A 458 -4.14 -10.90 -24.60
N VAL A 459 -4.54 -11.29 -23.39
CA VAL A 459 -3.63 -11.62 -22.29
C VAL A 459 -3.70 -13.12 -22.03
N MET A 460 -2.86 -13.89 -22.72
CA MET A 460 -2.79 -15.35 -22.59
C MET A 460 -4.19 -15.99 -22.70
N LYS A 461 -4.39 -17.17 -22.12
CA LYS A 461 -5.70 -17.84 -22.03
C LYS A 461 -6.29 -17.68 -20.63
N ILE A 462 -6.32 -16.45 -20.11
CA ILE A 462 -6.92 -16.15 -18.79
C ILE A 462 -8.36 -15.67 -18.96
N ALA A 463 -9.16 -15.87 -17.92
CA ALA A 463 -10.53 -15.35 -17.85
C ALA A 463 -10.54 -13.85 -17.49
N ASN A 464 -11.67 -13.17 -17.75
CA ASN A 464 -11.89 -11.77 -17.37
C ASN A 464 -10.76 -10.82 -17.85
N GLN A 465 -10.38 -10.91 -19.13
CA GLN A 465 -9.29 -10.09 -19.67
C GLN A 465 -9.64 -8.59 -19.66
N SER A 466 -10.92 -8.24 -19.58
CA SER A 466 -11.39 -6.85 -19.49
C SER A 466 -10.94 -6.14 -18.21
N SER A 467 -10.51 -6.87 -17.16
CA SER A 467 -9.90 -6.28 -15.95
C SER A 467 -8.42 -5.91 -16.08
N VAL A 468 -7.74 -6.28 -17.17
CA VAL A 468 -6.37 -5.83 -17.45
C VAL A 468 -6.40 -4.45 -18.10
N ARG A 469 -5.54 -3.52 -17.64
CA ARG A 469 -5.49 -2.15 -18.13
C ARG A 469 -4.06 -1.71 -18.38
N GLY A 470 -3.74 -1.30 -19.60
CA GLY A 470 -2.47 -0.68 -19.91
C GLY A 470 -2.35 0.72 -19.31
N LEU A 471 -1.22 0.98 -18.64
CA LEU A 471 -0.89 2.24 -17.97
C LEU A 471 0.14 3.05 -18.78
N ASN A 472 1.20 2.38 -19.24
CA ASN A 472 2.27 3.01 -20.03
C ASN A 472 2.46 2.22 -21.33
N PRO A 473 2.43 2.88 -22.50
CA PRO A 473 2.64 2.21 -23.78
C PRO A 473 4.09 1.75 -23.93
N GLY A 474 4.27 0.59 -24.53
CA GLY A 474 5.57 -0.02 -24.74
C GLY A 474 5.44 -1.43 -25.28
N TYR A 475 6.56 -2.04 -25.65
CA TYR A 475 6.61 -3.47 -25.96
C TYR A 475 7.92 -4.09 -25.50
N ALA A 476 7.86 -5.35 -25.13
CA ALA A 476 8.95 -6.10 -24.54
C ALA A 476 8.88 -7.58 -24.92
N PHE A 477 10.04 -8.21 -24.94
CA PHE A 477 10.17 -9.65 -25.10
C PHE A 477 11.18 -10.16 -24.08
N GLY A 478 10.76 -11.10 -23.24
CA GLY A 478 11.53 -11.53 -22.09
C GLY A 478 10.88 -12.69 -21.36
N GLU A 479 11.53 -13.17 -20.30
CA GLU A 479 10.98 -14.19 -19.41
C GLU A 479 9.93 -13.59 -18.47
N LEU A 480 8.76 -14.23 -18.34
CA LEU A 480 7.68 -13.82 -17.45
C LEU A 480 7.95 -14.29 -16.01
N VAL A 481 8.04 -13.36 -15.07
CA VAL A 481 8.26 -13.65 -13.66
C VAL A 481 7.06 -13.17 -12.84
N VAL A 482 6.26 -14.11 -12.35
CA VAL A 482 5.08 -13.82 -11.51
C VAL A 482 5.45 -13.93 -10.03
N ILE A 483 5.30 -12.84 -9.28
CA ILE A 483 5.67 -12.73 -7.86
C ILE A 483 4.41 -12.47 -7.03
N SER A 484 4.16 -13.37 -6.06
CA SER A 484 2.95 -13.34 -5.21
C SER A 484 3.22 -12.84 -3.79
N GLU A 485 4.48 -12.60 -3.44
CA GLU A 485 4.94 -12.26 -2.09
C GLU A 485 5.54 -10.85 -2.05
N SER A 486 5.72 -10.28 -0.84
CA SER A 486 6.28 -8.92 -0.68
C SER A 486 7.71 -8.86 -1.23
N PRO A 487 8.01 -7.99 -2.21
CA PRO A 487 9.24 -8.06 -2.99
C PRO A 487 10.41 -7.26 -2.39
N ASP A 488 10.36 -6.85 -1.12
CA ASP A 488 11.29 -5.85 -0.54
C ASP A 488 12.78 -6.24 -0.64
N HIS A 489 13.11 -7.48 -1.03
CA HIS A 489 14.47 -7.97 -1.28
C HIS A 489 14.66 -8.79 -2.59
N ILE A 490 13.79 -8.66 -3.59
CA ILE A 490 13.94 -9.44 -4.84
C ILE A 490 14.91 -8.75 -5.79
N GLU A 491 16.02 -9.43 -6.13
CA GLU A 491 16.91 -8.99 -7.19
C GLU A 491 16.25 -9.19 -8.56
N VAL A 492 16.07 -8.09 -9.30
CA VAL A 492 15.41 -8.10 -10.61
C VAL A 492 16.40 -8.07 -11.77
N ASN A 493 16.05 -8.73 -12.86
CA ASN A 493 16.82 -8.80 -14.11
C ASN A 493 16.21 -7.85 -15.15
N SER A 494 17.04 -7.05 -15.82
CA SER A 494 16.60 -6.05 -16.79
C SER A 494 15.91 -6.63 -18.03
N ASN A 495 16.10 -7.92 -18.32
CA ASN A 495 15.56 -8.59 -19.51
C ASN A 495 14.22 -9.30 -19.26
N ASN A 496 13.71 -9.27 -18.03
CA ASN A 496 12.52 -10.02 -17.63
C ASN A 496 11.28 -9.10 -17.52
N ILE A 497 10.11 -9.70 -17.69
CA ILE A 497 8.80 -9.06 -17.54
C ILE A 497 8.21 -9.52 -16.22
N TYR A 498 7.91 -8.59 -15.32
CA TYR A 498 7.50 -8.91 -13.95
C TYR A 498 6.04 -8.61 -13.70
N ILE A 499 5.36 -9.52 -13.01
CA ILE A 499 4.00 -9.36 -12.50
C ILE A 499 4.07 -9.32 -10.97
N PHE A 500 3.68 -8.21 -10.35
CA PHE A 500 3.74 -8.00 -8.91
C PHE A 500 2.36 -7.82 -8.29
N GLN A 501 2.24 -8.13 -7.00
CA GLN A 501 1.11 -7.63 -6.21
C GLN A 501 1.26 -6.12 -5.94
N ARG A 502 2.46 -5.68 -5.56
CA ARG A 502 2.91 -4.29 -5.44
C ARG A 502 4.37 -4.20 -5.90
N PRO A 503 4.78 -3.21 -6.71
CA PRO A 503 6.17 -3.05 -7.10
C PRO A 503 7.02 -2.54 -5.92
N PRO A 504 8.30 -2.94 -5.78
CA PRO A 504 9.20 -2.36 -4.80
C PRO A 504 9.49 -0.88 -5.13
N ALA A 505 9.66 -0.04 -4.11
CA ALA A 505 9.84 1.41 -4.29
C ALA A 505 11.12 1.76 -5.09
N ASP A 506 12.14 0.91 -5.03
CA ASP A 506 13.43 1.09 -5.71
C ASP A 506 13.64 0.12 -6.90
N LEU A 507 12.54 -0.32 -7.53
CA LEU A 507 12.58 -1.25 -8.67
C LEU A 507 13.54 -0.76 -9.76
N LYS A 508 14.59 -1.55 -10.02
CA LYS A 508 15.52 -1.31 -11.14
C LYS A 508 14.78 -1.44 -12.49
N PRO A 509 15.27 -0.80 -13.57
CA PRO A 509 14.68 -0.98 -14.90
C PRO A 509 14.56 -2.46 -15.30
N VAL A 510 13.36 -2.87 -15.68
CA VAL A 510 13.00 -4.22 -16.18
C VAL A 510 12.40 -4.12 -17.58
N ALA A 511 12.22 -5.24 -18.27
CA ALA A 511 11.70 -5.23 -19.64
C ALA A 511 10.21 -4.88 -19.68
N GLY A 512 9.42 -5.29 -18.69
CA GLY A 512 7.99 -5.00 -18.60
C GLY A 512 7.45 -5.18 -17.19
N ILE A 513 6.37 -4.46 -16.87
CA ILE A 513 5.75 -4.47 -15.53
C ILE A 513 4.24 -4.72 -15.68
N ALA A 514 3.65 -5.51 -14.78
CA ALA A 514 2.24 -5.41 -14.47
C ALA A 514 1.97 -5.59 -12.97
N THR A 515 0.96 -4.93 -12.43
CA THR A 515 0.72 -4.89 -10.98
C THR A 515 -0.75 -5.06 -10.62
N VAL A 516 -1.04 -5.68 -9.46
CA VAL A 516 -2.43 -5.80 -8.99
C VAL A 516 -2.98 -4.48 -8.47
N SER A 517 -2.15 -3.75 -7.72
CA SER A 517 -2.43 -2.36 -7.36
C SER A 517 -1.63 -1.48 -8.32
N GLU A 518 -2.31 -0.56 -9.01
CA GLU A 518 -1.71 0.45 -9.91
C GLU A 518 -0.59 1.24 -9.20
N GLY A 519 -0.61 1.27 -7.86
CA GLY A 519 0.25 2.13 -7.05
C GLY A 519 -0.10 3.59 -7.33
N ASN A 520 0.79 4.50 -6.92
CA ASN A 520 0.65 5.90 -7.26
C ASN A 520 1.17 6.15 -8.69
N LEU A 521 0.34 6.77 -9.56
CA LEU A 521 0.65 7.15 -10.95
C LEU A 521 1.91 8.01 -11.09
N VAL A 522 2.27 8.76 -10.04
CA VAL A 522 3.43 9.66 -10.02
C VAL A 522 4.56 9.13 -9.13
N SER A 523 4.54 7.85 -8.78
CA SER A 523 5.67 7.20 -8.10
C SER A 523 6.90 7.14 -9.01
N HIS A 524 8.09 7.06 -8.41
CA HIS A 524 9.34 6.93 -9.17
C HIS A 524 9.32 5.76 -10.16
N VAL A 525 8.73 4.62 -9.79
CA VAL A 525 8.63 3.44 -10.67
C VAL A 525 7.75 3.73 -11.89
N GLN A 526 6.61 4.38 -11.69
CA GLN A 526 5.69 4.72 -12.79
C GLN A 526 6.29 5.75 -13.74
N LEU A 527 6.92 6.80 -13.19
CA LEU A 527 7.63 7.82 -13.97
C LEU A 527 8.81 7.19 -14.74
N LEU A 528 9.60 6.33 -14.10
CA LEU A 528 10.70 5.61 -14.74
C LEU A 528 10.20 4.75 -15.91
N ALA A 529 9.14 3.98 -15.71
CA ALA A 529 8.56 3.14 -16.76
C ALA A 529 8.14 3.98 -17.97
N ARG A 530 7.55 5.16 -17.73
CA ARG A 530 7.10 6.08 -18.77
C ARG A 530 8.26 6.75 -19.53
N ASN A 531 9.31 7.15 -18.81
CA ASN A 531 10.51 7.74 -19.40
C ASN A 531 11.26 6.72 -20.28
N LEU A 532 11.32 5.46 -19.85
CA LEU A 532 12.03 4.40 -20.56
C LEU A 532 11.18 3.67 -21.62
N GLY A 533 9.86 3.93 -21.68
CA GLY A 533 8.94 3.24 -22.59
C GLY A 533 8.73 1.77 -22.22
N ILE A 534 8.84 1.44 -20.94
CA ILE A 534 8.59 0.09 -20.40
C ILE A 534 7.08 -0.15 -20.43
N PRO A 535 6.57 -1.20 -21.11
CA PRO A 535 5.16 -1.53 -21.08
C PRO A 535 4.71 -1.81 -19.64
N ASN A 536 3.66 -1.12 -19.21
CA ASN A 536 3.11 -1.26 -17.86
C ASN A 536 1.59 -1.47 -17.89
N ALA A 537 1.06 -2.33 -17.03
CA ALA A 537 -0.37 -2.60 -16.89
C ALA A 537 -0.81 -2.85 -15.44
N ALA A 538 -2.06 -2.50 -15.13
CA ALA A 538 -2.75 -2.97 -13.93
C ALA A 538 -3.56 -4.24 -14.26
N LEU A 539 -3.75 -5.11 -13.29
CA LEU A 539 -4.55 -6.34 -13.41
C LEU A 539 -5.21 -6.71 -12.07
N SER A 540 -6.15 -7.66 -12.06
CA SER A 540 -6.78 -8.09 -10.81
C SER A 540 -5.94 -9.13 -10.05
N ASP A 541 -6.18 -9.29 -8.73
CA ASP A 541 -5.60 -10.39 -7.93
C ASP A 541 -5.93 -11.76 -8.59
N ALA A 542 -7.09 -11.90 -9.25
CA ALA A 542 -7.47 -13.10 -10.00
C ALA A 542 -6.58 -13.31 -11.24
N ASN A 543 -6.38 -12.28 -12.06
CA ASN A 543 -5.49 -12.38 -13.23
C ASN A 543 -4.05 -12.71 -12.83
N LEU A 544 -3.54 -12.16 -11.72
CA LEU A 544 -2.21 -12.52 -11.23
C LEU A 544 -2.11 -14.02 -10.96
N ASN A 545 -3.13 -14.60 -10.31
CA ASN A 545 -3.17 -16.03 -10.02
C ASN A 545 -3.27 -16.87 -11.31
N ASP A 546 -4.07 -16.45 -12.28
CA ASP A 546 -4.22 -17.12 -13.58
C ASP A 546 -2.95 -17.05 -14.44
N LEU A 547 -2.07 -16.07 -14.19
CA LEU A 547 -0.78 -15.94 -14.86
C LEU A 547 0.34 -16.81 -14.24
N LYS A 548 0.18 -17.29 -13.01
CA LYS A 548 1.19 -18.15 -12.33
C LYS A 548 1.63 -19.36 -13.15
N PRO A 549 0.75 -20.10 -13.85
CA PRO A 549 1.15 -21.24 -14.69
C PRO A 549 2.11 -20.89 -15.83
N TYR A 550 2.21 -19.61 -16.20
CA TYR A 550 3.09 -19.12 -17.27
C TYR A 550 4.43 -18.57 -16.76
N HIS A 551 4.69 -18.64 -15.44
CA HIS A 551 5.97 -18.24 -14.84
C HIS A 551 7.15 -19.00 -15.49
N GLY A 552 8.23 -18.28 -15.79
CA GLY A 552 9.45 -18.80 -16.42
C GLY A 552 9.38 -18.96 -17.94
N GLN A 553 8.25 -18.64 -18.58
CA GLN A 553 8.10 -18.72 -20.05
C GLN A 553 8.57 -17.43 -20.72
N LYS A 554 9.11 -17.54 -21.94
CA LYS A 554 9.36 -16.37 -22.79
C LYS A 554 8.07 -15.87 -23.42
N VAL A 555 7.80 -14.58 -23.24
CA VAL A 555 6.56 -13.95 -23.65
C VAL A 555 6.84 -12.64 -24.38
N PHE A 556 5.97 -12.34 -25.33
CA PHE A 556 5.82 -11.02 -25.91
C PHE A 556 4.77 -10.25 -25.12
N TYR A 557 5.10 -9.03 -24.73
CA TYR A 557 4.24 -8.15 -23.96
C TYR A 557 4.19 -6.77 -24.62
N ALA A 558 3.00 -6.26 -24.89
CA ALA A 558 2.81 -4.93 -25.44
C ALA A 558 1.61 -4.23 -24.81
N VAL A 559 1.75 -2.93 -24.64
CA VAL A 559 0.70 -2.02 -24.18
C VAL A 559 0.56 -0.92 -25.23
N SER A 560 -0.63 -0.77 -25.79
CA SER A 560 -0.92 0.23 -26.83
C SER A 560 -1.08 1.64 -26.26
N ASN A 561 -1.14 2.64 -27.14
CA ASN A 561 -1.33 4.05 -26.77
C ASN A 561 -2.69 4.35 -26.12
N LYS A 562 -3.66 3.44 -26.24
CA LYS A 562 -4.99 3.54 -25.60
C LYS A 562 -5.21 2.46 -24.52
N GLY A 563 -4.13 1.85 -24.02
CA GLY A 563 -4.18 0.96 -22.87
C GLY A 563 -4.59 -0.48 -23.16
N ASN A 564 -4.80 -0.85 -24.42
CA ASN A 564 -5.01 -2.24 -24.83
C ASN A 564 -3.74 -3.07 -24.57
N VAL A 565 -3.88 -4.26 -23.96
CA VAL A 565 -2.76 -5.11 -23.54
C VAL A 565 -2.72 -6.41 -24.33
N ILE A 566 -1.53 -6.75 -24.83
CA ILE A 566 -1.22 -8.01 -25.50
C ILE A 566 -0.12 -8.70 -24.70
N LEU A 567 -0.39 -9.92 -24.22
CA LEU A 567 0.60 -10.79 -23.59
C LEU A 567 0.43 -12.20 -24.17
N LYS A 568 1.43 -12.71 -24.87
CA LYS A 568 1.36 -14.02 -25.53
C LYS A 568 2.70 -14.75 -25.55
N PRO A 569 2.71 -16.09 -25.66
CA PRO A 569 3.96 -16.84 -25.65
C PRO A 569 4.77 -16.62 -26.94
N GLU A 570 6.08 -16.88 -26.88
CA GLU A 570 7.01 -16.70 -28.01
C GLU A 570 6.56 -17.39 -29.31
N ASN A 571 5.91 -18.55 -29.23
CA ASN A 571 5.44 -19.30 -30.40
C ASN A 571 4.25 -18.65 -31.12
N GLU A 572 3.54 -17.72 -30.48
CA GLU A 572 2.40 -16.98 -31.04
C GLU A 572 2.79 -15.57 -31.53
N MET A 573 4.08 -15.22 -31.49
CA MET A 573 4.58 -13.98 -32.08
C MET A 573 4.54 -14.03 -33.61
N THR A 574 4.04 -12.95 -34.20
CA THR A 574 4.05 -12.66 -35.63
C THR A 574 5.45 -12.29 -36.11
N ASP A 575 5.69 -12.37 -37.42
CA ASP A 575 6.98 -11.98 -38.00
C ASP A 575 7.29 -10.49 -37.78
N GLU A 576 6.25 -9.64 -37.82
CA GLU A 576 6.36 -8.21 -37.48
C GLU A 576 6.86 -8.02 -36.05
N GLU A 577 6.25 -8.71 -35.07
CA GLU A 577 6.67 -8.62 -33.66
C GLU A 577 8.07 -9.19 -33.43
N ARG A 578 8.45 -10.27 -34.11
CA ARG A 578 9.82 -10.80 -34.05
C ARG A 578 10.82 -9.80 -34.60
N SER A 579 10.47 -9.11 -35.69
CA SER A 579 11.32 -8.10 -36.32
C SER A 579 11.63 -6.91 -35.40
N LEU A 580 10.74 -6.60 -34.43
CA LEU A 580 10.97 -5.55 -33.43
C LEU A 580 12.20 -5.81 -32.55
N PHE A 581 12.66 -7.07 -32.44
CA PHE A 581 13.76 -7.49 -31.58
C PHE A 581 14.97 -8.07 -32.34
N VAL A 582 14.98 -8.01 -33.67
CA VAL A 582 16.13 -8.44 -34.49
C VAL A 582 17.24 -7.39 -34.35
N LYS A 583 18.35 -7.78 -33.71
CA LYS A 583 19.45 -6.89 -33.27
C LYS A 583 20.02 -6.01 -34.38
N THR A 584 19.96 -4.69 -34.19
CA THR A 584 21.12 -3.83 -34.44
C THR A 584 21.99 -3.93 -33.18
N GLU A 585 23.25 -4.31 -33.30
CA GLU A 585 24.20 -4.23 -32.17
C GLU A 585 24.16 -2.80 -31.62
N ARG A 586 23.59 -2.64 -30.42
CA ARG A 586 23.79 -1.43 -29.64
C ARG A 586 25.27 -1.42 -29.27
N LYS A 587 26.04 -0.52 -29.89
CA LYS A 587 27.26 -0.05 -29.23
C LYS A 587 26.83 0.48 -27.87
N GLU A 588 27.45 -0.02 -26.80
CA GLU A 588 27.31 0.59 -25.49
C GLU A 588 27.97 1.97 -25.59
N ASP A 589 27.16 3.01 -25.85
CA ASP A 589 27.61 4.40 -25.84
C ASP A 589 27.88 4.80 -24.39
N LYS A 590 29.06 4.45 -23.87
CA LYS A 590 29.56 4.98 -22.59
C LYS A 590 29.86 6.46 -22.74
N ILE A 591 29.63 7.22 -21.67
CA ILE A 591 29.70 8.69 -21.67
C ILE A 591 30.93 9.13 -20.88
N GLU A 592 31.59 10.19 -21.34
CA GLU A 592 32.68 10.81 -20.62
C GLU A 592 32.18 11.98 -19.78
N VAL A 593 32.56 12.02 -18.50
CA VAL A 593 32.24 13.12 -17.58
C VAL A 593 33.05 14.37 -17.98
N PRO A 594 32.42 15.54 -18.16
CA PRO A 594 33.10 16.75 -18.64
C PRO A 594 33.90 17.47 -17.52
N VAL A 595 35.02 16.89 -17.11
CA VAL A 595 35.83 17.39 -15.97
C VAL A 595 36.33 18.82 -16.17
N GLY A 596 36.59 19.25 -17.41
CA GLY A 596 37.11 20.58 -17.73
C GLY A 596 36.16 21.75 -17.44
N GLN A 597 34.87 21.48 -17.16
CA GLN A 597 33.88 22.51 -16.81
C GLN A 597 33.70 22.68 -15.29
N ILE A 598 34.32 21.82 -14.48
CA ILE A 598 34.16 21.79 -13.03
C ILE A 598 35.01 22.90 -12.40
N ARG A 599 34.38 23.76 -11.61
CA ARG A 599 35.01 24.86 -10.86
C ARG A 599 35.46 24.36 -9.49
N LEU A 600 36.67 23.81 -9.46
CA LEU A 600 37.28 23.24 -8.25
C LEU A 600 37.99 24.28 -7.37
N ASP A 601 38.14 25.51 -7.86
CA ASP A 601 38.72 26.65 -7.16
C ASP A 601 37.77 27.28 -6.12
N GLN A 602 36.46 27.03 -6.22
CA GLN A 602 35.51 27.48 -5.21
C GLN A 602 35.55 26.57 -3.97
N THR A 603 36.19 27.05 -2.90
CA THR A 603 36.38 26.30 -1.65
C THR A 603 35.62 26.90 -0.46
N ASN A 604 34.61 27.74 -0.70
CA ASN A 604 33.75 28.30 0.34
C ASN A 604 32.40 27.61 0.37
N VAL A 605 31.82 27.45 1.56
CA VAL A 605 30.41 27.08 1.72
C VAL A 605 29.56 28.19 1.07
N LEU A 606 28.55 27.79 0.31
CA LEU A 606 27.73 28.71 -0.47
C LEU A 606 26.33 28.82 0.13
N ASN A 607 25.77 30.02 0.12
CA ASN A 607 24.33 30.19 0.27
C ASN A 607 23.64 29.62 -0.98
N MET A 608 22.60 28.78 -0.79
CA MET A 608 21.86 28.19 -1.90
C MET A 608 21.22 29.24 -2.82
N ARG A 609 20.93 30.45 -2.31
CA ARG A 609 20.41 31.57 -3.11
C ARG A 609 21.39 32.08 -4.16
N ASP A 610 22.68 31.80 -4.01
CA ASP A 610 23.71 32.25 -4.95
C ASP A 610 23.98 31.23 -6.07
N VAL A 611 23.35 30.06 -6.01
CA VAL A 611 23.49 28.97 -6.99
C VAL A 611 22.27 28.94 -7.92
N ASP A 612 22.46 28.58 -9.19
CA ASP A 612 21.37 28.30 -10.14
C ASP A 612 21.65 27.13 -11.09
N ALA A 613 20.71 26.87 -12.00
CA ALA A 613 20.76 25.79 -12.97
C ALA A 613 22.04 25.79 -13.83
N ASN A 614 22.69 26.95 -14.07
CA ASN A 614 23.94 27.01 -14.85
C ASN A 614 25.15 26.43 -14.10
N ASP A 615 25.04 26.32 -12.77
CA ASP A 615 26.07 25.78 -11.90
C ASP A 615 26.03 24.24 -11.80
N SER A 616 24.95 23.63 -12.32
CA SER A 616 24.75 22.17 -12.37
C SER A 616 25.91 21.48 -13.09
N GLY A 617 26.52 20.51 -12.41
CA GLY A 617 27.68 19.75 -12.91
C GLY A 617 28.99 20.54 -12.95
N LYS A 618 28.98 21.83 -12.59
CA LYS A 618 30.16 22.71 -12.60
C LYS A 618 30.62 23.08 -11.20
N LEU A 619 29.71 23.58 -10.36
CA LEU A 619 30.01 24.01 -8.98
C LEU A 619 29.54 23.00 -7.94
N CYS A 620 28.34 22.48 -8.19
CA CYS A 620 27.62 21.50 -7.41
C CYS A 620 26.80 20.63 -8.38
N GLY A 621 26.19 19.58 -7.86
CA GLY A 621 25.35 18.73 -8.67
C GLY A 621 24.00 19.39 -8.99
N PRO A 622 23.16 18.67 -9.77
CA PRO A 622 21.88 19.20 -10.22
C PRO A 622 20.88 19.45 -9.11
N LYS A 623 20.90 18.73 -7.98
CA LYS A 623 19.90 18.92 -6.92
C LYS A 623 20.06 20.29 -6.27
N ALA A 624 21.27 20.67 -5.90
CA ALA A 624 21.60 21.96 -5.34
C ALA A 624 21.34 23.09 -6.34
N ALA A 625 21.80 22.93 -7.58
CA ALA A 625 21.61 23.90 -8.65
C ALA A 625 20.13 24.19 -8.96
N ASN A 626 19.34 23.13 -9.12
CA ASN A 626 17.91 23.25 -9.44
C ASN A 626 17.10 23.79 -8.24
N LEU A 627 17.44 23.42 -7.00
CA LEU A 627 16.77 23.96 -5.82
C LEU A 627 17.14 25.43 -5.58
N GLY A 628 18.39 25.83 -5.82
CA GLY A 628 18.82 27.24 -5.80
C GLY A 628 18.08 28.08 -6.83
N GLN A 629 17.95 27.57 -8.07
CA GLN A 629 17.13 28.21 -9.10
C GLN A 629 15.65 28.32 -8.66
N LEU A 630 15.10 27.27 -8.05
CA LEU A 630 13.72 27.29 -7.54
C LEU A 630 13.54 28.33 -6.42
N LYS A 631 14.53 28.46 -5.53
CA LYS A 631 14.56 29.48 -4.47
C LYS A 631 14.59 30.90 -5.03
N LYS A 632 15.32 31.15 -6.11
CA LYS A 632 15.32 32.44 -6.83
C LYS A 632 13.93 32.75 -7.41
N MET A 633 13.26 31.76 -8.01
CA MET A 633 11.95 31.93 -8.65
C MET A 633 10.78 32.03 -7.65
N PHE A 634 10.87 31.32 -6.53
CA PHE A 634 9.82 31.16 -5.51
C PHE A 634 10.40 31.34 -4.09
N PRO A 635 10.85 32.55 -3.72
CA PRO A 635 11.61 32.78 -2.50
C PRO A 635 10.87 32.41 -1.22
N ASP A 636 9.55 32.56 -1.17
CA ASP A 636 8.76 32.29 0.04
C ASP A 636 8.31 30.82 0.18
N ASN A 637 8.47 30.02 -0.88
CA ASN A 637 7.99 28.64 -0.97
C ASN A 637 9.11 27.60 -0.96
N VAL A 638 10.38 28.00 -1.02
CA VAL A 638 11.53 27.09 -0.90
C VAL A 638 12.26 27.42 0.39
N VAL A 639 12.71 26.41 1.13
CA VAL A 639 13.53 26.61 2.33
C VAL A 639 14.84 27.33 2.02
N GLU A 640 15.47 27.92 3.03
CA GLU A 640 16.88 28.32 2.90
C GLU A 640 17.79 27.09 2.82
N GLY A 641 19.04 27.27 2.44
CA GLY A 641 19.96 26.15 2.33
C GLY A 641 21.40 26.57 2.13
N LEU A 642 22.30 25.61 2.37
CA LEU A 642 23.72 25.72 2.11
C LEU A 642 24.16 24.67 1.10
N VAL A 643 25.17 25.00 0.32
CA VAL A 643 25.82 24.09 -0.61
C VAL A 643 27.30 23.97 -0.26
N ILE A 644 27.75 22.74 -0.04
CA ILE A 644 29.17 22.39 0.01
C ILE A 644 29.59 22.05 -1.42
N PRO A 645 30.33 22.91 -2.13
CA PRO A 645 30.66 22.72 -3.54
C PRO A 645 31.74 21.65 -3.76
N PHE A 646 31.93 21.26 -5.02
CA PHE A 646 32.94 20.28 -5.42
C PHE A 646 34.37 20.68 -5.03
N GLY A 647 34.68 21.98 -5.02
CA GLY A 647 36.01 22.48 -4.66
C GLY A 647 36.39 22.21 -3.21
N ILE A 648 35.44 22.25 -2.26
CA ILE A 648 35.70 21.88 -0.86
C ILE A 648 36.10 20.41 -0.78
N PHE A 649 35.34 19.51 -1.41
CA PHE A 649 35.70 18.08 -1.45
C PHE A 649 37.08 17.89 -2.09
N ARG A 650 37.33 18.53 -3.25
CA ARG A 650 38.60 18.41 -3.98
C ARG A 650 39.80 18.81 -3.12
N SER A 651 39.72 19.98 -2.49
CA SER A 651 40.77 20.54 -1.63
C SER A 651 40.95 19.68 -0.37
N HIS A 652 39.85 19.29 0.26
CA HIS A 652 39.86 18.45 1.46
C HIS A 652 40.56 17.11 1.23
N MET A 653 40.38 16.51 0.05
CA MET A 653 40.97 15.23 -0.34
C MET A 653 42.45 15.32 -0.75
N GLU A 654 43.06 16.51 -0.78
CA GLU A 654 44.54 16.63 -0.90
C GLU A 654 45.27 16.26 0.40
N GLN A 655 44.55 16.21 1.52
CA GLN A 655 45.13 15.78 2.78
C GLN A 655 45.60 14.34 2.70
N ARG A 656 46.60 14.03 3.53
CA ARG A 656 47.07 12.66 3.70
C ARG A 656 45.91 11.76 4.10
N MET A 657 45.71 10.69 3.35
CA MET A 657 44.69 9.71 3.65
C MET A 657 45.10 8.88 4.88
N PRO A 658 44.21 8.69 5.87
CA PRO A 658 44.48 7.89 7.06
C PRO A 658 45.06 6.51 6.73
N ASP A 659 46.01 6.05 7.56
CA ASP A 659 46.66 4.74 7.46
C ASP A 659 47.40 4.45 6.13
N THR A 660 47.66 5.48 5.31
CA THR A 660 48.43 5.35 4.05
C THR A 660 49.53 6.41 3.93
N GLN A 661 50.38 6.29 2.89
CA GLN A 661 51.51 7.20 2.64
C GLN A 661 51.19 8.35 1.69
N GLY A 662 49.99 8.37 1.07
CA GLY A 662 49.62 9.34 0.04
C GLY A 662 48.31 10.07 0.32
N SER A 663 47.88 10.91 -0.61
CA SER A 663 46.56 11.53 -0.59
C SER A 663 45.47 10.58 -1.07
N TYR A 664 44.22 10.98 -0.89
CA TYR A 664 43.06 10.29 -1.44
C TYR A 664 43.19 10.10 -2.97
N TRP A 665 43.67 11.13 -3.69
CA TRP A 665 43.76 11.13 -5.14
C TRP A 665 44.84 10.18 -5.65
N GLU A 666 45.99 10.13 -4.96
CA GLU A 666 47.06 9.19 -5.28
C GLU A 666 46.59 7.75 -5.10
N PHE A 667 45.83 7.46 -4.03
CA PHE A 667 45.27 6.14 -3.79
C PHE A 667 44.23 5.75 -4.85
N LEU A 668 43.28 6.64 -5.14
CA LEU A 668 42.23 6.39 -6.13
C LEU A 668 42.83 6.09 -7.51
N ASN A 669 43.74 6.95 -7.98
CA ASN A 669 44.35 6.80 -9.30
C ASN A 669 45.21 5.52 -9.37
N ALA A 670 46.01 5.23 -8.34
CA ALA A 670 46.81 4.00 -8.30
C ALA A 670 45.94 2.73 -8.36
N MET A 671 44.76 2.75 -7.73
CA MET A 671 43.80 1.64 -7.80
C MET A 671 43.27 1.45 -9.22
N PHE A 672 42.89 2.53 -9.92
CA PHE A 672 42.41 2.44 -11.31
C PHE A 672 43.53 2.04 -12.28
N ASP A 673 44.73 2.59 -12.13
CA ASP A 673 45.91 2.19 -12.91
C ASP A 673 46.22 0.71 -12.72
N LYS A 674 46.11 0.21 -11.48
CA LYS A 674 46.31 -1.22 -11.20
C LYS A 674 45.22 -2.09 -11.81
N ALA A 675 43.97 -1.62 -11.82
CA ALA A 675 42.86 -2.33 -12.47
C ALA A 675 43.09 -2.43 -13.99
N GLU A 676 43.55 -1.37 -14.64
CA GLU A 676 43.93 -1.39 -16.07
C GLU A 676 45.13 -2.30 -16.35
N GLU A 677 46.12 -2.34 -15.44
CA GLU A 677 47.23 -3.29 -15.52
C GLU A 677 46.73 -4.74 -15.44
N MET A 678 45.80 -5.04 -14.52
CA MET A 678 45.19 -6.37 -14.39
C MET A 678 44.42 -6.75 -15.66
N ARG A 679 43.63 -5.83 -16.24
CA ARG A 679 42.92 -6.03 -17.51
C ARG A 679 43.90 -6.30 -18.66
N SER A 680 44.98 -5.52 -18.74
CA SER A 680 46.03 -5.69 -19.75
C SER A 680 46.76 -7.04 -19.63
N ASN A 681 46.81 -7.61 -18.43
CA ASN A 681 47.34 -8.94 -18.14
C ASN A 681 46.32 -10.09 -18.33
N ASN A 682 45.15 -9.83 -18.92
CA ASN A 682 44.06 -10.78 -19.15
C ASN A 682 43.52 -11.44 -17.86
N ILE A 683 43.57 -10.75 -16.73
CA ILE A 683 42.87 -11.18 -15.51
C ILE A 683 41.36 -11.07 -15.75
N PRO A 684 40.54 -12.05 -15.33
CA PRO A 684 39.09 -11.98 -15.49
C PRO A 684 38.48 -10.72 -14.86
N GLU A 685 37.53 -10.08 -15.55
CA GLU A 685 36.90 -8.82 -15.07
C GLU A 685 36.29 -8.96 -13.67
N ALA A 686 35.74 -10.14 -13.33
CA ALA A 686 35.22 -10.41 -11.99
C ALA A 686 36.30 -10.29 -10.88
N GLU A 687 37.55 -10.68 -11.18
CA GLU A 687 38.67 -10.53 -10.24
C GLU A 687 39.16 -9.09 -10.15
N VAL A 688 39.16 -8.36 -11.28
CA VAL A 688 39.45 -6.92 -11.34
C VAL A 688 38.44 -6.14 -10.50
N GLU A 689 37.15 -6.40 -10.70
CA GLU A 689 36.06 -5.77 -9.95
C GLU A 689 36.17 -6.08 -8.45
N ASN A 690 36.43 -7.34 -8.08
CA ASN A 690 36.64 -7.72 -6.68
C ASN A 690 37.86 -7.04 -6.04
N TYR A 691 38.91 -6.75 -6.80
CA TYR A 691 40.03 -5.93 -6.34
C TYR A 691 39.57 -4.48 -6.09
N GLN A 692 38.94 -3.85 -7.09
CA GLN A 692 38.47 -2.47 -6.96
C GLN A 692 37.49 -2.29 -5.80
N LEU A 693 36.55 -3.22 -5.60
CA LEU A 693 35.59 -3.16 -4.50
C LEU A 693 36.25 -3.19 -3.11
N ARG A 694 37.32 -3.98 -2.95
CA ARG A 694 38.11 -4.04 -1.71
C ARG A 694 38.87 -2.73 -1.47
N GLU A 695 39.52 -2.20 -2.48
CA GLU A 695 40.24 -0.92 -2.36
C GLU A 695 39.29 0.25 -2.11
N LEU A 696 38.11 0.24 -2.74
CA LEU A 696 37.06 1.24 -2.49
C LEU A 696 36.51 1.13 -1.07
N GLU A 697 36.48 -0.05 -0.46
CA GLU A 697 36.13 -0.19 0.96
C GLU A 697 37.14 0.49 1.88
N VAL A 698 38.44 0.30 1.62
CA VAL A 698 39.52 1.01 2.32
C VAL A 698 39.34 2.52 2.17
N LEU A 699 39.11 2.98 0.94
CA LEU A 699 38.91 4.39 0.61
C LEU A 699 37.71 4.98 1.36
N ARG A 700 36.56 4.29 1.39
CA ARG A 700 35.36 4.73 2.13
C ARG A 700 35.64 4.88 3.62
N ASN A 701 36.31 3.90 4.22
CA ASN A 701 36.64 3.94 5.64
C ASN A 701 37.61 5.09 5.93
N ALA A 702 38.58 5.32 5.06
CA ALA A 702 39.50 6.44 5.18
C ALA A 702 38.77 7.80 5.12
N ILE A 703 37.87 8.03 4.15
CA ILE A 703 37.06 9.26 4.06
C ILE A 703 36.29 9.51 5.37
N LYS A 704 35.68 8.47 5.94
CA LYS A 704 34.93 8.57 7.20
C LYS A 704 35.79 8.93 8.41
N SER A 705 37.05 8.50 8.40
CA SER A 705 38.03 8.77 9.46
C SER A 705 38.83 10.06 9.25
N MET A 706 38.80 10.66 8.06
CA MET A 706 39.48 11.93 7.79
C MET A 706 38.96 13.04 8.70
N TYR A 707 39.88 13.85 9.23
CA TYR A 707 39.52 15.01 10.04
C TYR A 707 39.12 16.18 9.13
N LEU A 708 37.97 16.81 9.38
CA LEU A 708 37.56 18.04 8.69
C LEU A 708 38.39 19.21 9.20
N SER A 709 39.02 19.97 8.28
CA SER A 709 39.86 21.11 8.63
C SER A 709 39.09 22.13 9.50
N PRO A 710 39.71 22.71 10.55
CA PRO A 710 39.02 23.63 11.44
C PRO A 710 38.45 24.84 10.71
N GLU A 711 39.14 25.32 9.67
CA GLU A 711 38.69 26.45 8.85
C GLU A 711 37.37 26.15 8.13
N PHE A 712 37.23 24.94 7.59
CA PHE A 712 35.99 24.50 6.92
C PHE A 712 34.86 24.33 7.93
N VAL A 713 35.13 23.73 9.10
CA VAL A 713 34.10 23.53 10.14
C VAL A 713 33.61 24.87 10.68
N ASN A 714 34.51 25.82 10.96
CA ASN A 714 34.14 27.16 11.40
C ASN A 714 33.32 27.89 10.33
N GLN A 715 33.76 27.85 9.06
CA GLN A 715 33.00 28.45 7.97
C GLN A 715 31.60 27.83 7.84
N LEU A 716 31.49 26.50 7.95
CA LEU A 716 30.20 25.83 7.91
C LEU A 716 29.30 26.30 9.05
N GLU A 717 29.83 26.46 10.27
CA GLU A 717 29.08 26.96 11.43
C GLU A 717 28.61 28.40 11.24
N ASP A 718 29.51 29.29 10.80
CA ASP A 718 29.22 30.70 10.55
C ASP A 718 28.14 30.86 9.46
N GLU A 719 28.25 30.13 8.35
CA GLU A 719 27.26 30.16 7.27
C GLU A 719 25.94 29.49 7.67
N PHE A 720 25.98 28.46 8.52
CA PHE A 720 24.77 27.82 9.02
C PHE A 720 23.97 28.78 9.90
N GLU A 721 24.63 29.49 10.81
CA GLU A 721 23.96 30.50 11.65
C GLU A 721 23.47 31.70 10.82
N SER A 722 24.27 32.18 9.86
CA SER A 722 23.93 33.36 9.07
C SER A 722 22.78 33.11 8.07
N VAL A 723 22.72 31.93 7.46
CA VAL A 723 21.74 31.59 6.40
C VAL A 723 20.51 30.90 6.96
N LEU A 724 20.66 30.01 7.96
CA LEU A 724 19.55 29.24 8.52
C LEU A 724 19.01 29.81 9.83
N GLU A 725 19.57 30.94 10.30
CA GLU A 725 19.14 31.71 11.46
C GLU A 725 19.16 30.93 12.80
N LYS A 726 19.89 29.81 12.85
CA LYS A 726 20.07 28.98 14.05
C LYS A 726 21.47 28.39 14.09
N PRO A 727 22.06 28.13 15.27
CA PRO A 727 23.33 27.43 15.38
C PRO A 727 23.28 25.99 14.85
N LEU A 728 24.41 25.53 14.31
CA LEU A 728 24.59 24.12 13.95
C LEU A 728 24.43 23.23 15.18
N GLY A 729 23.47 22.31 15.17
CA GLY A 729 23.11 21.50 16.34
C GLY A 729 21.72 21.75 16.89
N GLU A 730 21.04 22.83 16.47
CA GLU A 730 19.73 23.25 17.00
C GLU A 730 18.60 23.23 15.97
N LEU A 731 18.94 23.02 14.69
CA LEU A 731 17.98 22.94 13.59
C LEU A 731 18.08 21.57 12.91
N PRO A 732 16.97 20.82 12.78
CA PRO A 732 16.95 19.62 11.96
C PRO A 732 17.21 19.94 10.49
N VAL A 733 18.14 19.22 9.89
CA VAL A 733 18.52 19.39 8.48
C VAL A 733 18.59 18.07 7.72
N PHE A 734 18.37 18.15 6.42
CA PHE A 734 18.68 17.09 5.46
C PHE A 734 20.08 17.33 4.90
N LEU A 735 20.87 16.26 4.79
CA LEU A 735 22.12 16.27 4.03
C LEU A 735 21.89 15.43 2.78
N ARG A 736 21.66 16.10 1.64
CA ARG A 736 21.39 15.44 0.37
C ARG A 736 22.69 15.34 -0.43
N SER A 737 23.08 14.10 -0.77
CA SER A 737 24.17 13.88 -1.73
C SER A 737 23.77 14.39 -3.10
N ASP A 738 24.73 15.01 -3.76
CA ASP A 738 24.59 15.58 -5.09
C ASP A 738 25.94 15.47 -5.81
N THR A 739 25.98 15.02 -7.07
CA THR A 739 27.27 14.75 -7.76
C THR A 739 27.30 15.37 -9.15
N ASN A 740 28.51 15.57 -9.69
CA ASN A 740 28.76 16.11 -11.03
C ASN A 740 28.22 15.24 -12.18
N MET A 741 27.69 14.06 -11.89
CA MET A 741 27.28 13.07 -12.89
C MET A 741 25.79 12.71 -12.83
N GLU A 742 24.99 13.22 -11.89
CA GLU A 742 23.61 12.74 -11.68
C GLU A 742 22.64 13.01 -12.86
N ASP A 743 22.89 14.05 -13.67
CA ASP A 743 22.05 14.48 -14.80
C ASP A 743 22.81 14.43 -16.16
N LEU A 744 23.79 13.53 -16.30
CA LEU A 744 24.37 13.28 -17.63
C LEU A 744 23.31 12.67 -18.55
N LYS A 745 23.33 13.06 -19.83
CA LYS A 745 22.39 12.53 -20.85
C LYS A 745 22.40 11.00 -20.80
N ASP A 746 21.23 10.35 -20.72
CA ASP A 746 21.12 8.88 -20.65
C ASP A 746 21.72 8.20 -19.39
N PHE A 747 22.08 8.96 -18.34
CA PHE A 747 22.50 8.46 -17.03
C PHE A 747 21.61 9.06 -15.93
N THR A 748 21.05 8.23 -15.05
CA THR A 748 20.28 8.69 -13.88
C THR A 748 20.92 8.23 -12.58
N GLY A 749 21.12 9.17 -11.65
CA GLY A 749 21.71 8.93 -10.33
C GLY A 749 20.70 8.62 -9.21
N ALA A 750 19.41 8.47 -9.52
CA ALA A 750 18.34 8.38 -8.52
C ALA A 750 18.56 7.18 -7.57
N GLY A 751 18.57 7.45 -6.26
CA GLY A 751 18.74 6.43 -5.22
C GLY A 751 20.14 5.78 -5.15
N LEU A 752 21.16 6.32 -5.82
CA LEU A 752 22.52 5.73 -5.81
C LEU A 752 23.36 6.16 -4.61
N ASN A 753 23.18 7.39 -4.12
CA ASN A 753 24.03 8.01 -3.09
C ASN A 753 23.23 8.33 -1.82
N LEU A 754 23.94 8.50 -0.71
CA LEU A 754 23.34 8.63 0.62
C LEU A 754 22.59 9.96 0.79
N THR A 755 21.40 9.91 1.38
CA THR A 755 20.73 11.09 1.94
C THR A 755 20.48 10.83 3.42
N LEU A 756 20.86 11.78 4.27
CA LEU A 756 20.56 11.74 5.69
C LEU A 756 19.37 12.63 5.98
N PHE A 757 18.38 12.06 6.67
CA PHE A 757 17.09 12.67 6.94
C PHE A 757 17.07 13.25 8.36
N ASN A 758 16.60 14.50 8.48
CA ASN A 758 16.23 15.12 9.75
C ASN A 758 17.31 15.01 10.86
N VAL A 759 18.56 15.36 10.54
CA VAL A 759 19.70 15.31 11.48
C VAL A 759 19.78 16.63 12.25
N VAL A 760 19.88 16.56 13.57
CA VAL A 760 19.97 17.76 14.44
C VAL A 760 21.37 17.89 15.04
N ASP A 761 21.83 16.85 15.75
CA ASP A 761 23.10 16.88 16.49
C ASP A 761 24.30 17.25 15.61
N LYS A 762 25.10 18.22 16.06
CA LYS A 762 26.27 18.75 15.36
C LYS A 762 27.25 17.65 14.98
N ALA A 763 27.57 16.74 15.91
CA ALA A 763 28.53 15.67 15.64
C ALA A 763 28.00 14.72 14.55
N LYS A 764 26.69 14.43 14.54
CA LYS A 764 26.04 13.66 13.46
C LYS A 764 26.04 14.39 12.12
N VAL A 765 25.84 15.72 12.08
CA VAL A 765 25.94 16.49 10.81
C VAL A 765 27.36 16.41 10.25
N ILE A 766 28.37 16.63 11.09
CA ILE A 766 29.78 16.54 10.71
C ILE A 766 30.16 15.14 10.21
N GLN A 767 29.73 14.10 10.91
CA GLN A 767 29.94 12.72 10.46
C GLN A 767 29.18 12.45 9.15
N GLY A 768 27.96 12.97 9.04
CA GLY A 768 27.11 12.82 7.87
C GLY A 768 27.70 13.40 6.59
N ILE A 769 28.43 14.52 6.68
CA ILE A 769 29.19 15.07 5.55
C ILE A 769 30.19 14.04 5.00
N LYS A 770 30.93 13.38 5.88
CA LYS A 770 31.90 12.35 5.50
C LYS A 770 31.23 11.10 4.93
N ASP A 771 30.11 10.68 5.53
CA ASP A 771 29.33 9.54 5.06
C ASP A 771 28.76 9.80 3.65
N VAL A 772 28.27 11.01 3.39
CA VAL A 772 27.81 11.44 2.07
C VAL A 772 28.97 11.43 1.06
N TRP A 773 30.13 11.99 1.40
CA TRP A 773 31.32 11.96 0.55
C TRP A 773 31.84 10.55 0.27
N ALA A 774 31.65 9.59 1.19
CA ALA A 774 32.00 8.19 0.99
C ALA A 774 30.99 7.42 0.13
N SER A 775 29.74 7.89 0.03
CA SER A 775 28.64 7.14 -0.59
C SER A 775 28.79 6.81 -2.10
N PRO A 776 29.42 7.65 -2.94
CA PRO A 776 29.64 7.30 -4.35
C PRO A 776 30.53 6.07 -4.55
N TYR A 777 31.36 5.73 -3.56
CA TYR A 777 32.30 4.61 -3.63
C TYR A 777 31.69 3.30 -3.14
N THR A 778 30.40 3.26 -2.81
CA THR A 778 29.70 2.00 -2.49
C THR A 778 29.66 1.07 -3.70
N GLU A 779 29.54 -0.23 -3.46
CA GLU A 779 29.47 -1.23 -4.54
C GLU A 779 28.38 -0.88 -5.57
N ARG A 780 27.17 -0.55 -5.09
CA ARG A 780 26.03 -0.17 -5.94
C ARG A 780 26.36 1.02 -6.84
N SER A 781 26.85 2.13 -6.26
CA SER A 781 27.12 3.36 -6.99
C SER A 781 28.31 3.17 -7.96
N PHE A 782 29.34 2.42 -7.55
CA PHE A 782 30.49 2.13 -8.39
C PHE A 782 30.17 1.25 -9.61
N LYS A 783 29.49 0.10 -9.41
CA LYS A 783 29.11 -0.77 -10.54
C LYS A 783 28.23 -0.06 -11.55
N TRP A 784 27.34 0.81 -11.06
CA TRP A 784 26.50 1.63 -11.93
C TRP A 784 27.36 2.55 -12.80
N ARG A 785 28.31 3.29 -12.20
CA ARG A 785 29.22 4.19 -12.94
C ARG A 785 30.07 3.44 -13.96
N GLN A 786 30.67 2.31 -13.61
CA GLN A 786 31.52 1.54 -14.55
C GLN A 786 30.79 1.06 -15.80
N LYS A 787 29.49 0.80 -15.68
CA LYS A 787 28.66 0.37 -16.79
C LYS A 787 28.43 1.48 -17.81
N TYR A 788 28.25 2.72 -17.37
CA TYR A 788 27.81 3.82 -18.22
C TYR A 788 28.89 4.87 -18.52
N LEU A 789 29.96 4.95 -17.73
CA LEU A 789 30.97 6.01 -17.84
C LEU A 789 32.31 5.47 -18.37
N LEU A 790 32.99 6.29 -19.17
CA LEU A 790 34.35 6.02 -19.66
C LEU A 790 35.43 6.34 -18.63
N ASN A 791 35.17 7.31 -17.75
CA ASN A 791 36.09 7.83 -16.75
C ASN A 791 35.43 7.84 -15.35
N PRO A 792 35.01 6.67 -14.84
CA PRO A 792 34.21 6.55 -13.62
C PRO A 792 34.91 7.09 -12.36
N GLU A 793 36.24 7.24 -12.36
CA GLU A 793 37.05 7.80 -11.28
C GLU A 793 36.76 9.29 -11.00
N ASN A 794 36.25 10.05 -11.99
CA ASN A 794 36.05 11.49 -11.89
C ASN A 794 34.71 11.87 -11.24
N VAL A 795 34.48 11.37 -10.03
CA VAL A 795 33.30 11.70 -9.22
C VAL A 795 33.62 12.77 -8.17
N PHE A 796 32.87 13.87 -8.21
CA PHE A 796 32.97 14.96 -7.26
C PHE A 796 31.61 15.11 -6.56
N PRO A 797 31.49 14.75 -5.28
CA PRO A 797 30.29 14.98 -4.50
C PRO A 797 30.25 16.41 -3.94
N SER A 798 29.13 17.08 -4.16
CA SER A 798 28.66 18.23 -3.38
C SER A 798 27.61 17.78 -2.36
N ILE A 799 27.31 18.64 -1.40
CA ILE A 799 26.27 18.38 -0.39
C ILE A 799 25.33 19.56 -0.32
N LEU A 800 24.04 19.29 -0.45
CA LEU A 800 22.98 20.25 -0.19
C LEU A 800 22.47 20.05 1.25
N ILE A 801 22.60 21.09 2.08
CA ILE A 801 22.11 21.12 3.45
C ILE A 801 20.90 22.04 3.51
N ILE A 802 19.73 21.50 3.86
CA ILE A 802 18.47 22.26 3.94
C ILE A 802 17.73 21.95 5.25
N PRO A 803 17.02 22.91 5.85
CA PRO A 803 16.12 22.66 6.97
C PRO A 803 15.05 21.62 6.63
N SER A 804 14.71 20.78 7.60
CA SER A 804 13.56 19.90 7.52
C SER A 804 12.25 20.69 7.54
N VAL A 805 11.28 20.28 6.73
CA VAL A 805 9.90 20.76 6.82
C VAL A 805 8.99 19.60 7.16
N ASP A 806 8.45 19.59 8.38
CA ASP A 806 7.48 18.59 8.84
C ASP A 806 6.09 18.90 8.26
N VAL A 807 5.95 18.70 6.95
CA VAL A 807 4.70 18.91 6.20
C VAL A 807 3.61 17.97 6.66
N ASP A 808 2.37 18.48 6.68
CA ASP A 808 1.18 17.71 7.02
C ASP A 808 0.85 16.72 5.88
N TYR A 809 1.12 17.13 4.63
CA TYR A 809 1.01 16.29 3.44
C TYR A 809 2.00 16.74 2.36
N SER A 810 2.52 15.77 1.61
CA SER A 810 3.45 15.97 0.49
C SER A 810 3.02 15.16 -0.72
N GLY A 811 3.43 15.62 -1.89
CA GLY A 811 2.93 15.10 -3.14
C GLY A 811 3.72 15.57 -4.35
N VAL A 812 3.21 15.15 -5.50
CA VAL A 812 3.75 15.48 -6.80
C VAL A 812 2.68 16.17 -7.63
N LEU A 813 3.07 17.22 -8.33
CA LEU A 813 2.32 17.88 -9.39
C LEU A 813 3.01 17.61 -10.73
N ILE A 814 2.27 17.01 -11.65
CA ILE A 814 2.61 16.96 -13.06
C ILE A 814 1.78 18.03 -13.77
N THR A 815 2.46 18.95 -14.46
CA THR A 815 1.81 20.08 -15.14
C THR A 815 1.17 19.73 -16.50
N LYS A 816 0.73 18.49 -16.62
CA LYS A 816 0.00 17.87 -17.74
C LYS A 816 -0.98 16.84 -17.19
N GLY A 817 -2.12 16.65 -17.86
CA GLY A 817 -3.06 15.58 -17.54
C GLY A 817 -2.56 14.24 -18.07
N ILE A 818 -2.01 13.40 -17.20
CA ILE A 818 -1.48 12.07 -17.58
C ILE A 818 -2.62 11.17 -18.11
N THR A 819 -3.75 11.16 -17.41
CA THR A 819 -4.89 10.30 -17.74
C THR A 819 -5.74 10.86 -18.88
N SER A 820 -5.88 12.19 -18.99
CA SER A 820 -6.62 12.83 -20.10
C SER A 820 -5.79 13.02 -21.37
N GLY A 821 -4.46 12.99 -21.26
CA GLY A 821 -3.52 13.30 -22.34
C GLY A 821 -3.48 14.78 -22.73
N LYS A 822 -4.20 15.66 -22.02
CA LYS A 822 -4.27 17.10 -22.33
C LYS A 822 -3.12 17.86 -21.68
N GLU A 823 -2.41 18.67 -22.46
CA GLU A 823 -1.25 19.47 -22.02
C GLU A 823 -1.60 20.55 -20.98
N ASP A 824 -2.86 20.99 -20.94
CA ASP A 824 -3.30 22.06 -20.03
C ASP A 824 -4.02 21.57 -18.77
N ASP A 825 -4.32 20.28 -18.68
CA ASP A 825 -4.77 19.67 -17.44
C ASP A 825 -3.56 19.43 -16.51
N LEU A 826 -3.81 19.17 -15.22
CA LEU A 826 -2.77 18.85 -14.24
C LEU A 826 -3.09 17.52 -13.56
N THR A 827 -2.08 16.70 -13.32
CA THR A 827 -2.21 15.50 -12.48
C THR A 827 -1.52 15.76 -11.15
N ILE A 828 -2.21 15.51 -10.04
CA ILE A 828 -1.62 15.61 -8.70
C ILE A 828 -1.83 14.31 -7.93
N ALA A 829 -0.87 13.98 -7.07
CA ALA A 829 -1.03 12.92 -6.08
C ALA A 829 -0.35 13.28 -4.76
N PHE A 830 -1.05 13.12 -3.64
CA PHE A 830 -0.60 13.52 -2.32
C PHE A 830 -0.79 12.41 -1.26
N SER A 831 0.15 12.33 -0.34
CA SER A 831 0.09 11.46 0.84
C SER A 831 0.33 12.30 2.10
N ARG A 832 -0.10 11.78 3.26
CA ARG A 832 0.17 12.43 4.56
C ARG A 832 1.65 12.41 4.88
N GLY A 833 2.13 13.40 5.63
CA GLY A 833 3.52 13.51 6.06
C GLY A 833 4.52 13.72 4.92
N ALA A 834 5.78 13.41 5.21
CA ALA A 834 6.90 13.60 4.28
C ALA A 834 7.18 12.36 3.41
N GLY A 835 7.36 12.58 2.10
CA GLY A 835 7.93 11.62 1.14
C GLY A 835 6.99 10.54 0.60
N GLY A 836 5.83 10.32 1.23
CA GLY A 836 5.00 9.14 0.98
C GLY A 836 4.59 8.92 -0.48
N ALA A 837 4.08 9.94 -1.16
CA ALA A 837 3.60 9.82 -2.53
C ALA A 837 4.71 9.45 -3.52
N VAL A 838 5.90 10.00 -3.30
CA VAL A 838 7.09 9.78 -4.14
C VAL A 838 7.65 8.36 -3.94
N ASP A 839 7.61 7.86 -2.70
CA ASP A 839 8.05 6.52 -2.30
C ASP A 839 7.10 5.39 -2.74
N GLY A 840 6.07 5.70 -3.54
CA GLY A 840 5.12 4.72 -4.06
C GLY A 840 4.10 4.24 -3.02
N GLN A 841 3.85 5.02 -1.98
CA GLN A 841 2.67 4.83 -1.12
C GLN A 841 1.39 5.14 -1.88
N SER A 842 0.26 4.58 -1.43
CA SER A 842 -1.05 4.97 -1.96
C SER A 842 -1.27 6.46 -1.70
N ALA A 843 -1.61 7.20 -2.75
CA ALA A 843 -1.74 8.65 -2.70
C ALA A 843 -3.13 9.09 -3.18
N GLU A 844 -3.65 10.13 -2.54
CA GLU A 844 -4.85 10.84 -2.96
C GLU A 844 -4.57 11.58 -4.26
N SER A 845 -5.23 11.19 -5.33
CA SER A 845 -4.90 11.59 -6.69
C SER A 845 -6.07 12.28 -7.39
N TYR A 846 -5.76 13.37 -8.10
CA TYR A 846 -6.76 14.11 -8.89
C TYR A 846 -6.23 14.49 -10.27
N LEU A 847 -7.15 14.60 -11.21
CA LEU A 847 -6.97 15.34 -12.45
C LEU A 847 -7.67 16.70 -12.32
N LEU A 848 -6.89 17.78 -12.42
CA LEU A 848 -7.37 19.15 -12.41
C LEU A 848 -7.49 19.61 -13.86
N LYS A 849 -8.72 19.72 -14.34
CA LYS A 849 -8.99 20.13 -15.73
C LYS A 849 -8.75 21.63 -15.91
N SER A 850 -8.31 21.99 -17.11
CA SER A 850 -8.09 23.38 -17.53
C SER A 850 -9.36 24.25 -17.49
N ASP A 851 -10.54 23.65 -17.65
CA ASP A 851 -11.86 24.30 -17.55
C ASP A 851 -12.32 24.55 -16.09
N GLY A 852 -11.49 24.20 -15.10
CA GLY A 852 -11.80 24.30 -13.68
C GLY A 852 -12.39 23.03 -13.07
N GLY A 853 -12.72 22.03 -13.89
CA GLY A 853 -13.19 20.72 -13.42
C GLY A 853 -12.15 20.00 -12.55
N LEU A 854 -12.65 19.13 -11.68
CA LEU A 854 -11.87 18.23 -10.84
C LEU A 854 -12.38 16.81 -11.08
N ARG A 855 -11.46 15.86 -11.24
CA ARG A 855 -11.79 14.44 -11.27
C ARG A 855 -10.95 13.73 -10.22
N PHE A 856 -11.62 13.12 -9.26
CA PHE A 856 -10.98 12.24 -8.29
C PHE A 856 -10.54 10.93 -8.98
N LEU A 857 -9.28 10.53 -8.76
CA LEU A 857 -8.68 9.37 -9.42
C LEU A 857 -8.42 8.21 -8.46
N ALA A 858 -7.98 8.50 -7.23
CA ALA A 858 -7.70 7.48 -6.21
C ALA A 858 -7.60 8.11 -4.81
N PRO A 859 -8.01 7.40 -3.74
CA PRO A 859 -7.77 7.80 -2.36
C PRO A 859 -6.39 7.39 -1.85
N ALA A 860 -5.92 8.06 -0.79
CA ALA A 860 -4.78 7.59 -0.03
C ALA A 860 -5.20 6.48 0.94
N ARG A 861 -4.68 5.26 0.73
CA ARG A 861 -4.93 4.08 1.57
C ARG A 861 -3.65 3.57 2.24
N GLU A 862 -2.78 4.50 2.64
CA GLU A 862 -1.56 4.19 3.39
C GLU A 862 -1.78 4.45 4.89
N MET A 863 -1.56 3.41 5.70
CA MET A 863 -1.89 3.42 7.14
C MET A 863 -0.84 4.15 7.98
N TYR A 864 0.39 4.23 7.49
CA TYR A 864 1.49 4.88 8.19
C TYR A 864 2.11 5.97 7.33
N TYR A 865 2.43 7.11 7.94
CA TYR A 865 3.19 8.17 7.29
C TYR A 865 4.35 8.64 8.16
N ASN A 866 5.32 9.31 7.54
CA ASN A 866 6.50 9.82 8.21
C ASN A 866 6.29 11.26 8.67
N SER A 867 6.54 11.53 9.96
CA SER A 867 6.72 12.87 10.51
C SER A 867 8.19 13.12 10.84
N LEU A 868 8.59 14.39 10.80
CA LEU A 868 9.95 14.87 11.01
C LEU A 868 10.01 15.71 12.30
N PRO A 869 10.15 15.08 13.47
CA PRO A 869 10.14 15.82 14.74
C PRO A 869 11.35 16.76 14.86
N GLU A 870 11.19 17.84 15.63
CA GLU A 870 12.27 18.80 15.90
C GLU A 870 13.48 18.19 16.62
N SER A 871 13.28 17.07 17.33
CA SER A 871 14.35 16.31 17.99
C SER A 871 15.23 15.50 17.02
N GLY A 872 14.86 15.44 15.74
CA GLY A 872 15.58 14.72 14.69
C GLY A 872 15.10 13.28 14.46
N GLY A 873 15.53 12.69 13.35
CA GLY A 873 15.11 11.37 12.88
C GLY A 873 13.72 11.36 12.23
N THR A 874 13.14 10.19 12.03
CA THR A 874 11.81 10.06 11.42
C THR A 874 10.93 9.22 12.33
N VAL A 875 9.69 9.65 12.55
CA VAL A 875 8.70 8.92 13.34
C VAL A 875 7.56 8.50 12.43
N LYS A 876 7.12 7.24 12.56
CA LYS A 876 5.91 6.77 11.87
C LYS A 876 4.67 7.15 12.68
N GLN A 877 3.73 7.82 12.03
CA GLN A 877 2.42 8.19 12.55
C GLN A 877 1.33 7.34 11.90
N LEU A 878 0.18 7.22 12.58
CA LEU A 878 -1.00 6.55 12.06
C LEU A 878 -1.87 7.52 11.26
N ALA A 879 -2.33 7.08 10.09
CA ALA A 879 -3.33 7.75 9.29
C ALA A 879 -4.72 7.16 9.52
N THR A 880 -5.72 8.02 9.38
CA THR A 880 -7.12 7.65 9.21
C THR A 880 -7.60 8.14 7.85
N PHE A 881 -8.78 7.73 7.39
CA PHE A 881 -9.15 7.88 5.97
C PHE A 881 -10.42 8.69 5.74
N GLU A 882 -11.11 9.13 6.80
CA GLU A 882 -12.43 9.74 6.79
C GLU A 882 -12.48 11.14 6.15
N GLU A 883 -11.33 11.77 5.94
CA GLU A 883 -11.20 13.10 5.36
C GLU A 883 -10.22 13.13 4.16
N PRO A 884 -10.50 13.97 3.14
CA PRO A 884 -9.54 14.26 2.08
C PRO A 884 -8.23 14.85 2.62
N ILE A 885 -7.12 14.55 1.95
CA ILE A 885 -5.80 15.11 2.23
C ILE A 885 -5.73 16.57 1.79
N LEU A 886 -6.23 16.88 0.58
CA LEU A 886 -6.19 18.23 0.04
C LEU A 886 -7.52 18.95 0.23
N ASN A 887 -7.45 20.20 0.66
CA ASN A 887 -8.61 21.09 0.65
C ASN A 887 -8.61 22.02 -0.58
N ASN A 888 -9.72 22.75 -0.76
CA ASN A 888 -9.89 23.68 -1.88
C ASN A 888 -8.83 24.79 -1.92
N GLN A 889 -8.29 25.24 -0.78
CA GLN A 889 -7.21 26.23 -0.75
C GLN A 889 -5.92 25.64 -1.34
N ASN A 890 -5.58 24.40 -1.01
CA ASN A 890 -4.41 23.72 -1.57
C ASN A 890 -4.57 23.51 -3.08
N LEU A 891 -5.73 23.04 -3.53
CA LEU A 891 -6.00 22.83 -4.96
C LEU A 891 -5.84 24.13 -5.77
N ASN A 892 -6.32 25.26 -5.24
CA ASN A 892 -6.15 26.56 -5.87
C ASN A 892 -4.69 27.04 -5.88
N ALA A 893 -3.95 26.81 -4.78
CA ALA A 893 -2.52 27.13 -4.71
C ALA A 893 -1.72 26.32 -5.76
N ILE A 894 -2.06 25.05 -5.95
CA ILE A 894 -1.46 24.18 -6.98
C ILE A 894 -1.74 24.72 -8.39
N ARG A 895 -2.98 25.11 -8.70
CA ARG A 895 -3.32 25.71 -10.01
C ARG A 895 -2.52 26.99 -10.26
N ALA A 896 -2.40 27.85 -9.25
CA ALA A 896 -1.62 29.08 -9.35
C ALA A 896 -0.12 28.79 -9.55
N LEU A 897 0.43 27.82 -8.81
CA LEU A 897 1.80 27.35 -8.97
C LEU A 897 2.05 26.83 -10.38
N ALA A 898 1.21 25.93 -10.90
CA ALA A 898 1.37 25.36 -12.24
C ALA A 898 1.41 26.44 -13.33
N LYS A 899 0.53 27.44 -13.24
CA LYS A 899 0.53 28.59 -14.15
C LYS A 899 1.82 29.41 -14.05
N SER A 900 2.30 29.64 -12.83
CA SER A 900 3.56 30.35 -12.59
C SER A 900 4.74 29.59 -13.20
N ILE A 901 4.84 28.28 -12.95
CA ILE A 901 5.87 27.39 -13.49
C ILE A 901 5.92 27.46 -15.02
N LYS A 902 4.78 27.27 -15.70
CA LYS A 902 4.70 27.35 -17.17
C LYS A 902 5.21 28.70 -17.71
N SER A 903 4.97 29.80 -16.98
CA SER A 903 5.36 31.14 -17.44
C SER A 903 6.79 31.57 -17.11
N ARG A 904 7.35 31.07 -15.99
CA ARG A 904 8.64 31.51 -15.44
C ARG A 904 9.79 30.58 -15.76
N VAL A 905 9.61 29.26 -15.63
CA VAL A 905 10.73 28.32 -15.60
C VAL A 905 11.50 28.35 -16.93
N ALA A 906 10.84 28.19 -18.08
CA ALA A 906 11.53 28.25 -19.37
C ALA A 906 12.23 29.61 -19.59
N LYS A 907 11.58 30.70 -19.15
CA LYS A 907 12.06 32.07 -19.36
C LYS A 907 13.26 32.44 -18.48
N GLU A 908 13.30 31.95 -17.25
CA GLU A 908 14.32 32.28 -16.25
C GLU A 908 15.48 31.27 -16.22
N THR A 909 15.31 30.09 -16.84
CA THR A 909 16.37 29.07 -16.96
C THR A 909 17.06 29.04 -18.32
N ASN A 910 16.64 29.87 -19.29
CA ASN A 910 17.09 29.83 -20.69
C ASN A 910 17.01 28.40 -21.29
N SER A 911 16.01 27.63 -20.86
CA SER A 911 15.82 26.26 -21.30
C SER A 911 14.99 26.23 -22.58
N ASP A 912 15.43 25.44 -23.56
CA ASP A 912 14.66 25.16 -24.79
C ASP A 912 13.50 24.17 -24.53
N TYR A 913 13.29 23.75 -23.28
CA TYR A 913 12.26 22.80 -22.91
C TYR A 913 10.89 23.47 -22.73
N GLU A 914 9.98 23.18 -23.65
CA GLU A 914 8.59 23.68 -23.64
C GLU A 914 7.57 22.65 -23.11
N GLY A 915 8.03 21.51 -22.58
CA GLY A 915 7.15 20.43 -22.11
C GLY A 915 6.64 20.63 -20.68
N ALA A 916 5.95 19.60 -20.18
CA ALA A 916 5.45 19.58 -18.81
C ALA A 916 6.59 19.39 -17.79
N PHE A 917 6.34 19.80 -16.55
CA PHE A 917 7.20 19.65 -15.39
C PHE A 917 6.60 18.70 -14.35
N ASP A 918 7.49 17.96 -13.71
CA ASP A 918 7.30 17.17 -12.50
C ASP A 918 7.81 17.98 -11.29
N VAL A 919 6.94 18.21 -10.31
CA VAL A 919 7.18 19.10 -9.18
C VAL A 919 6.89 18.35 -7.89
N GLU A 920 7.87 18.26 -7.01
CA GLU A 920 7.68 17.73 -5.65
C GLU A 920 7.39 18.90 -4.70
N LEU A 921 6.28 18.80 -3.97
CA LEU A 921 5.78 19.85 -3.10
C LEU A 921 5.09 19.28 -1.85
N GLY A 922 4.81 20.13 -0.88
CA GLY A 922 4.03 19.78 0.30
C GLY A 922 3.39 20.99 0.94
N PHE A 923 2.58 20.74 1.96
CA PHE A 923 1.92 21.79 2.71
C PHE A 923 2.16 21.60 4.19
N LYS A 924 2.45 22.73 4.86
CA LYS A 924 2.45 22.82 6.32
C LYS A 924 1.52 23.96 6.71
N ASP A 925 0.47 23.69 7.48
CA ASP A 925 -0.52 24.69 7.88
C ASP A 925 -1.10 25.46 6.67
N ASN A 926 -1.41 24.73 5.58
CA ASN A 926 -1.82 25.27 4.27
C ASN A 926 -0.78 26.16 3.55
N LYS A 927 0.42 26.35 4.10
CA LYS A 927 1.54 26.98 3.38
C LYS A 927 2.19 25.98 2.44
N LEU A 928 2.21 26.32 1.15
CA LEU A 928 2.88 25.56 0.10
C LEU A 928 4.41 25.65 0.23
N TRP A 929 5.06 24.49 0.18
CA TRP A 929 6.50 24.32 0.09
C TRP A 929 6.89 23.55 -1.16
N LEU A 930 7.96 23.95 -1.84
CA LEU A 930 8.49 23.29 -3.02
C LEU A 930 9.82 22.64 -2.68
N PHE A 931 9.97 21.37 -3.07
CA PHE A 931 11.13 20.55 -2.74
C PHE A 931 11.99 20.21 -3.95
N GLN A 932 11.38 20.10 -5.12
CA GLN A 932 12.09 19.79 -6.36
C GLN A 932 11.25 20.17 -7.58
N ILE A 933 11.92 20.50 -8.70
CA ILE A 933 11.30 20.64 -10.01
C ILE A 933 12.18 19.97 -11.06
N ARG A 934 11.57 19.26 -12.01
CA ARG A 934 12.25 18.62 -13.14
C ARG A 934 11.39 18.65 -14.41
N PRO A 935 11.99 18.64 -15.60
CA PRO A 935 11.27 18.33 -16.83
C PRO A 935 10.59 16.94 -16.75
N PHE A 936 9.31 16.86 -17.12
CA PHE A 936 8.55 15.60 -17.24
C PHE A 936 8.70 15.03 -18.65
N VAL A 937 9.52 14.00 -18.82
CA VAL A 937 9.92 13.49 -20.14
C VAL A 937 9.21 12.18 -20.46
N GLU A 938 8.31 12.18 -21.44
CA GLU A 938 7.71 10.93 -21.95
C GLU A 938 8.54 10.35 -23.10
N ASN A 939 8.62 9.02 -23.19
CA ASN A 939 9.32 8.35 -24.28
C ASN A 939 8.61 8.54 -25.63
N LYS A 940 9.08 9.51 -26.42
CA LYS A 940 8.51 9.82 -27.73
C LYS A 940 8.53 8.63 -28.70
N LYS A 941 9.56 7.76 -28.64
CA LYS A 941 9.68 6.60 -29.54
C LYS A 941 8.64 5.52 -29.23
N ALA A 942 8.30 5.32 -27.96
CA ALA A 942 7.22 4.42 -27.57
C ALA A 942 5.88 4.97 -28.05
N ILE A 943 5.57 6.24 -27.73
CA ILE A 943 4.29 6.87 -28.11
C ILE A 943 4.10 6.93 -29.64
N SER A 944 5.16 7.20 -30.40
CA SER A 944 5.13 7.26 -31.86
C SER A 944 5.47 5.93 -32.56
N SER A 945 5.42 4.80 -31.85
CA SER A 945 5.72 3.50 -32.44
C SER A 945 4.63 3.10 -33.43
N ASN A 946 5.00 2.91 -34.70
CA ASN A 946 4.08 2.44 -35.74
C ASN A 946 3.39 1.12 -35.35
N TYR A 947 4.10 0.23 -34.65
CA TYR A 947 3.53 -1.03 -34.17
C TYR A 947 2.51 -0.79 -33.04
N LEU A 948 2.82 0.09 -32.08
CA LEU A 948 1.86 0.39 -31.01
C LEU A 948 0.63 1.11 -31.56
N GLU A 949 0.79 1.96 -32.58
CA GLU A 949 -0.32 2.57 -33.31
C GLU A 949 -1.14 1.52 -34.08
N SER A 950 -0.49 0.52 -34.70
CA SER A 950 -1.20 -0.53 -35.46
C SER A 950 -2.08 -1.43 -34.58
N ILE A 951 -1.69 -1.64 -33.31
CA ILE A 951 -2.49 -2.37 -32.32
C ILE A 951 -3.43 -1.46 -31.50
N THR A 952 -3.39 -0.14 -31.71
CA THR A 952 -4.26 0.81 -31.02
C THR A 952 -5.64 0.84 -31.71
N PRO A 953 -6.74 0.52 -31.00
CA PRO A 953 -8.07 0.54 -31.59
C PRO A 953 -8.52 1.98 -31.92
N LYS A 954 -9.22 2.14 -33.05
CA LYS A 954 -9.89 3.39 -33.41
C LYS A 954 -11.30 3.38 -32.81
N ILE A 955 -11.50 4.14 -31.74
CA ILE A 955 -12.75 4.17 -30.99
C ILE A 955 -13.52 5.43 -31.35
N ASP A 956 -14.78 5.30 -31.76
CA ASP A 956 -15.70 6.42 -31.84
C ASP A 956 -16.29 6.69 -30.45
N GLN A 957 -15.66 7.62 -29.72
CA GLN A 957 -16.09 8.02 -28.37
C GLN A 957 -17.52 8.60 -28.33
N ASN A 958 -17.99 9.17 -29.44
CA ASN A 958 -19.30 9.80 -29.55
C ASN A 958 -20.40 8.82 -29.99
N LYS A 959 -20.07 7.54 -30.21
CA LYS A 959 -21.04 6.52 -30.57
C LYS A 959 -22.11 6.42 -29.49
N GLY A 960 -23.33 6.82 -29.83
CA GLY A 960 -24.48 6.70 -28.95
C GLY A 960 -24.92 5.25 -28.82
N ILE A 961 -25.04 4.78 -27.58
CA ILE A 961 -25.49 3.44 -27.21
C ILE A 961 -26.84 3.58 -26.49
N LEU A 962 -27.88 2.94 -27.04
CA LEU A 962 -29.20 2.90 -26.41
C LEU A 962 -29.12 2.09 -25.12
N LEU A 963 -29.60 2.65 -24.01
CA LEU A 963 -29.56 1.96 -22.71
C LEU A 963 -30.55 0.79 -22.64
N SER A 964 -31.56 0.76 -23.51
CA SER A 964 -32.48 -0.36 -23.70
C SER A 964 -31.90 -1.51 -24.53
N LYS A 965 -30.65 -1.42 -24.99
CA LYS A 965 -29.96 -2.53 -25.65
C LYS A 965 -29.84 -3.69 -24.66
N LYS A 966 -30.25 -4.88 -25.10
CA LYS A 966 -30.14 -6.12 -24.32
C LYS A 966 -28.69 -6.54 -24.15
N LEU A 967 -28.40 -7.12 -22.99
CA LEU A 967 -27.10 -7.71 -22.64
C LEU A 967 -26.86 -9.05 -23.35
#